data_AF-A0A7L4L2P7-F1
#
_entry.id   AF-A0A7L4L2P7-F1
#
_cell.length_a   1.000
_cell.length_b   1.000
_cell.length_c   1.000
_cell.angle_alpha   90.00
_cell.angle_beta   90.00
_cell.angle_gamma   90.00
#
_symmetry.space_group_name_H-M   'P 1'
#
loop_
_entity.id
_entity.type
_entity.pdbx_description
1 polymer ?
#
loop_
_entity_poly.entity_id
_entity_poly.type
_entity_poly.pdbx_seq_one_letter_code
_entity_poly.pdbx_strand_id
1 'polypeptide(L)'
;EVGAWTYHYSDQGHYTWEQARNYCQTFFTDLVAIQNQQEIEYLNKSLPYHAGYYWIGIRKLGGTWTWVGTRKALTKEAENWAVGEPNNRRSNQDCVEIYIQRPQQSGKWNDEPCNRKKKALCYRASCQPFPCSQRGECVETIGSYRCECYPGFHGPDCTDVVQCAKLEPKGVHMNCSHPYGDFSYSSTCEFGCQEGFERQGAGMLQCLPSQEWSANIPTCTAITCPVLSAPDQGEMRCSHLHGDFAFGSTCAFSCQTGFALMGPESRECTATGTWTGNTPRCEAIVCPVPSAPDKGEIQCSHLHGHFTFGSTCAFSCQTGFALMGPESRECTATGTWTGNTPRCEAITCPLLRAPNQGELNCSHLHGNSTFGSTCAFSCQMGFALVGPESRECTATGTWTGNTPRCEAIACPVLSAPEKGEMHCSHLHGDFTFGSTCAFSCQTGFVLMGPESRECTATGTWTGNTPRCEAIACPVLSVPDQGELNCSHLHGDFTFGSMCAFSCQTGFVLMGPESRECTATGTWTGDATTCEAIACPVLRAPDQGEIQCSHLHGHFTYGSTCAFFCQTGFALMGSGSRKCTATGTWTGDAPRCEGRAAATAQAIKCSALTTPKMGQAACSHLHGNFAFGSTCAFSCQTGFVLMGPESRECTATGTWTGDPTHCNAIGCPVLAPPSRGRLSCSHVHGNFTYNSTCTFSCEEGFVRMGAEMLRCEATGNWTRDPPVCAG
;
A
#
# COMPACT_ATOMS: atom_id res chain seq x y z
N GLU A 1 144.28 56.07 -16.35
CA GLU A 1 145.02 55.34 -15.30
C GLU A 1 144.23 55.49 -14.01
N VAL A 2 143.72 54.38 -13.49
CA VAL A 2 142.99 54.37 -12.22
C VAL A 2 144.04 54.52 -11.12
N GLY A 3 143.94 55.59 -10.32
CA GLY A 3 144.82 55.75 -9.16
C GLY A 3 144.60 54.57 -8.25
N ALA A 4 145.62 53.77 -8.02
CA ALA A 4 145.59 52.57 -7.19
C ALA A 4 146.03 52.88 -5.76
N TRP A 5 145.59 52.06 -4.79
CA TRP A 5 146.17 52.07 -3.45
C TRP A 5 147.66 51.79 -3.57
N THR A 6 148.46 52.83 -3.39
CA THR A 6 149.90 52.79 -3.63
C THR A 6 150.64 53.29 -2.41
N TYR A 7 151.76 52.62 -2.12
CA TYR A 7 152.61 52.94 -0.98
C TYR A 7 153.84 53.69 -1.44
N HIS A 8 154.18 54.73 -0.70
CA HIS A 8 155.27 55.64 -1.03
C HIS A 8 156.06 55.91 0.23
N TYR A 9 157.37 56.16 0.11
CA TYR A 9 158.18 56.52 1.26
C TYR A 9 158.99 57.78 0.98
N SER A 10 159.39 58.49 2.03
CA SER A 10 160.12 59.75 1.88
C SER A 10 161.52 59.55 1.29
N ASP A 11 161.84 60.17 0.15
CA ASP A 11 163.13 59.99 -0.52
C ASP A 11 164.31 60.67 0.20
N GLN A 12 164.13 61.88 0.73
CA GLN A 12 165.17 62.66 1.40
C GLN A 12 164.85 62.91 2.89
N GLY A 13 165.82 62.69 3.77
CA GLY A 13 165.70 62.99 5.21
C GLY A 13 165.00 61.94 6.07
N HIS A 14 165.07 62.15 7.38
CA HIS A 14 164.37 61.38 8.41
C HIS A 14 163.53 62.34 9.25
N TYR A 15 162.30 61.96 9.55
CA TYR A 15 161.27 62.80 10.14
C TYR A 15 160.83 62.26 11.50
N THR A 16 160.44 63.15 12.42
CA THR A 16 159.63 62.75 13.58
C THR A 16 158.27 62.23 13.11
N TRP A 17 157.53 61.49 13.92
CA TRP A 17 156.25 60.90 13.47
C TRP A 17 155.26 61.97 12.99
N GLU A 18 155.12 63.09 13.69
CA GLU A 18 154.24 64.21 13.27
C GLU A 18 154.73 64.85 11.96
N GLN A 19 156.05 64.99 11.77
CA GLN A 19 156.61 65.47 10.51
C GLN A 19 156.38 64.48 9.36
N ALA A 20 156.50 63.18 9.63
CA ALA A 20 156.25 62.11 8.67
C ALA A 20 154.79 62.09 8.24
N ARG A 21 153.86 62.29 9.18
CA ARG A 21 152.44 62.42 8.91
C ARG A 21 152.14 63.63 8.02
N ASN A 22 152.67 64.79 8.38
CA ASN A 22 152.45 66.00 7.60
C ASN A 22 153.01 65.85 6.17
N TYR A 23 154.17 65.21 6.01
CA TYR A 23 154.72 64.85 4.71
C TYR A 23 153.74 63.97 3.92
N CYS A 24 153.24 62.89 4.52
CA CYS A 24 152.30 62.00 3.85
C CYS A 24 150.98 62.66 3.48
N GLN A 25 150.44 63.55 4.32
CA GLN A 25 149.20 64.28 4.02
C GLN A 25 149.38 65.38 2.96
N THR A 26 150.60 65.90 2.82
CA THR A 26 150.90 66.95 1.82
C THR A 26 151.02 66.35 0.41
N PHE A 27 151.66 65.19 0.28
CA PHE A 27 151.98 64.60 -1.02
C PHE A 27 151.14 63.36 -1.38
N PHE A 28 150.50 62.73 -0.41
CA PHE A 28 149.71 61.50 -0.55
C PHE A 28 148.41 61.62 0.29
N THR A 29 147.80 60.50 0.70
CA THR A 29 146.58 60.51 1.52
C THR A 29 146.91 60.69 3.01
N ASP A 30 147.67 59.77 3.61
CA ASP A 30 148.18 59.90 5.00
C ASP A 30 149.32 58.87 5.21
N LEU A 31 149.86 58.75 6.43
CA LEU A 31 150.71 57.62 6.82
C LEU A 31 149.96 56.30 6.62
N VAL A 32 150.69 55.26 6.21
CA VAL A 32 150.11 53.96 5.84
C VAL A 32 149.20 53.40 6.93
N ALA A 33 148.02 52.97 6.51
CA ALA A 33 147.05 52.26 7.32
C ALA A 33 146.93 50.82 6.82
N ILE A 34 147.54 49.88 7.55
CA ILE A 34 147.64 48.49 7.14
C ILE A 34 146.35 47.75 7.55
N GLN A 35 145.71 47.08 6.59
CA GLN A 35 144.39 46.47 6.74
C GLN A 35 144.44 44.96 7.04
N ASN A 36 145.46 44.25 6.55
CA ASN A 36 145.57 42.79 6.69
C ASN A 36 147.04 42.31 6.58
N GLN A 37 147.28 41.02 6.82
CA GLN A 37 148.63 40.42 6.72
C GLN A 37 149.23 40.45 5.31
N GLN A 38 148.41 40.33 4.25
CA GLN A 38 148.92 40.35 2.87
C GLN A 38 149.56 41.70 2.54
N GLU A 39 148.99 42.79 3.06
CA GLU A 39 149.55 44.13 2.92
C GLU A 39 150.90 44.28 3.65
N ILE A 40 151.06 43.67 4.82
CA ILE A 40 152.33 43.65 5.57
C ILE A 40 153.41 42.93 4.75
N GLU A 41 153.08 41.74 4.23
CA GLU A 41 153.99 40.96 3.39
C GLU A 41 154.37 41.74 2.13
N TYR A 42 153.39 42.39 1.49
CA TYR A 42 153.61 43.23 0.32
C TYR A 42 154.56 44.40 0.65
N LEU A 43 154.30 45.14 1.72
CA LEU A 43 155.14 46.25 2.18
C LEU A 43 156.56 45.78 2.48
N ASN A 44 156.70 44.67 3.20
CA ASN A 44 158.01 44.11 3.57
C ASN A 44 158.80 43.63 2.35
N LYS A 45 158.13 43.09 1.32
CA LYS A 45 158.77 42.66 0.07
C LYS A 45 159.13 43.85 -0.84
N SER A 46 158.28 44.87 -0.89
CA SER A 46 158.35 45.94 -1.90
C SER A 46 159.20 47.13 -1.46
N LEU A 47 159.33 47.36 -0.15
CA LEU A 47 160.13 48.47 0.38
C LEU A 47 161.58 48.03 0.64
N PRO A 48 162.58 48.89 0.40
CA PRO A 48 163.97 48.57 0.66
C PRO A 48 164.29 48.51 2.16
N TYR A 49 165.28 47.69 2.55
CA TYR A 49 165.82 47.69 3.91
C TYR A 49 166.36 49.09 4.29
N HIS A 50 166.03 49.55 5.50
CA HIS A 50 166.54 50.81 6.02
C HIS A 50 166.85 50.70 7.52
N ALA A 51 168.09 51.02 7.90
CA ALA A 51 168.57 50.87 9.29
C ALA A 51 167.82 51.76 10.31
N GLY A 52 167.26 52.89 9.86
CA GLY A 52 166.45 53.79 10.70
C GLY A 52 164.95 53.47 10.72
N TYR A 53 164.51 52.40 10.04
CA TYR A 53 163.13 51.95 9.89
C TYR A 53 162.16 53.01 9.31
N TYR A 54 160.87 52.66 9.26
CA TYR A 54 159.80 53.48 8.68
C TYR A 54 158.69 53.74 9.70
N TRP A 55 158.14 54.95 9.71
CA TRP A 55 156.93 55.29 10.45
C TRP A 55 155.68 54.79 9.75
N ILE A 56 154.80 54.14 10.50
CA ILE A 56 153.46 53.76 10.05
C ILE A 56 152.38 54.55 10.78
N GLY A 57 151.18 54.62 10.19
CA GLY A 57 150.10 55.51 10.61
C GLY A 57 149.29 55.03 11.82
N ILE A 58 149.83 54.16 12.66
CA ILE A 58 149.14 53.68 13.85
C ILE A 58 149.64 54.43 15.08
N ARG A 59 148.70 54.89 15.91
CA ARG A 59 148.97 55.63 17.14
C ARG A 59 148.07 55.14 18.24
N LYS A 60 148.53 55.22 19.49
CA LYS A 60 147.69 54.93 20.66
C LYS A 60 146.82 56.16 20.99
N LEU A 61 145.51 56.04 20.78
CA LEU A 61 144.52 57.09 21.05
C LEU A 61 143.50 56.56 22.07
N GLY A 62 143.42 57.18 23.26
CA GLY A 62 142.46 56.77 24.29
C GLY A 62 142.63 55.31 24.76
N GLY A 63 143.86 54.79 24.75
CA GLY A 63 144.19 53.41 25.12
C GLY A 63 144.07 52.37 23.98
N THR A 64 143.52 52.74 22.82
CA THR A 64 143.35 51.85 21.66
C THR A 64 144.33 52.21 20.54
N TRP A 65 144.91 51.20 19.89
CA TRP A 65 145.72 51.39 18.69
C TRP A 65 144.82 51.68 17.50
N THR A 66 145.00 52.86 16.89
CA THR A 66 144.12 53.37 15.83
C THR A 66 144.94 53.84 14.64
N TRP A 67 144.50 53.47 13.45
CA TRP A 67 145.05 53.97 12.20
C TRP A 67 144.57 55.41 11.98
N VAL A 68 145.47 56.37 12.08
CA VAL A 68 145.10 57.80 12.08
C VAL A 68 144.57 58.28 10.72
N GLY A 69 144.94 57.60 9.63
CA GLY A 69 144.51 57.93 8.26
C GLY A 69 143.08 57.48 7.94
N THR A 70 142.63 56.34 8.48
CA THR A 70 141.29 55.78 8.21
C THR A 70 140.32 55.94 9.40
N ARG A 71 140.84 56.37 10.56
CA ARG A 71 140.13 56.42 11.86
C ARG A 71 139.56 55.07 12.32
N LYS A 72 140.02 53.96 11.72
CA LYS A 72 139.63 52.60 12.11
C LYS A 72 140.56 52.09 13.21
N ALA A 73 139.99 51.40 14.19
CA ALA A 73 140.75 50.69 15.21
C ALA A 73 141.57 49.55 14.58
N LEU A 74 142.70 49.18 15.20
CA LEU A 74 143.50 48.04 14.79
C LEU A 74 142.67 46.75 14.85
N THR A 75 142.57 46.05 13.73
CA THR A 75 141.94 44.73 13.65
C THR A 75 142.95 43.65 14.02
N LYS A 76 142.48 42.52 14.55
CA LYS A 76 143.32 41.34 14.80
C LYS A 76 143.98 40.81 13.51
N GLU A 77 143.33 41.00 12.37
CA GLU A 77 143.84 40.57 11.07
C GLU A 77 145.08 41.37 10.64
N ALA A 78 145.16 42.66 10.96
CA ALA A 78 146.29 43.51 10.64
C ALA A 78 147.42 43.45 11.70
N GLU A 79 147.15 42.96 12.90
CA GLU A 79 148.08 43.04 14.03
C GLU A 79 149.42 42.32 13.77
N ASN A 80 150.55 43.02 13.94
CA ASN A 80 151.87 42.44 13.60
C ASN A 80 153.03 42.91 14.49
N TRP A 81 152.84 42.93 15.80
CA TRP A 81 153.87 43.30 16.76
C TRP A 81 155.08 42.35 16.77
N ALA A 82 156.25 42.92 17.04
CA ALA A 82 157.47 42.19 17.32
C ALA A 82 157.38 41.44 18.67
N VAL A 83 158.21 40.41 18.86
CA VAL A 83 158.20 39.65 20.12
C VAL A 83 158.62 40.59 21.26
N GLY A 84 157.74 40.75 22.24
CA GLY A 84 157.95 41.64 23.38
C GLY A 84 157.40 43.05 23.20
N GLU A 85 156.82 43.38 22.04
CA GLU A 85 156.16 44.65 21.74
C GLU A 85 154.63 44.51 21.71
N PRO A 86 153.85 45.57 21.96
CA PRO A 86 154.29 46.91 22.36
C PRO A 86 154.69 46.98 23.84
N ASN A 87 155.87 47.54 24.14
CA ASN A 87 156.46 47.50 25.48
C ASN A 87 156.34 48.81 26.28
N ASN A 88 155.94 49.92 25.64
CA ASN A 88 155.77 51.26 26.21
C ASN A 88 156.95 51.72 27.10
N ARG A 89 158.18 51.50 26.66
CA ARG A 89 159.40 51.88 27.39
C ARG A 89 159.42 53.38 27.71
N ARG A 90 159.65 53.71 29.00
CA ARG A 90 159.65 55.07 29.59
C ARG A 90 158.29 55.80 29.48
N SER A 91 157.18 55.09 29.28
CA SER A 91 155.82 55.62 29.26
C SER A 91 155.59 56.74 28.22
N ASN A 92 156.29 56.71 27.09
CA ASN A 92 156.23 57.76 26.07
C ASN A 92 156.41 57.20 24.64
N GLN A 93 155.84 56.03 24.35
CA GLN A 93 155.90 55.36 23.05
C GLN A 93 154.49 55.18 22.47
N ASP A 94 153.96 56.24 21.87
CA ASP A 94 152.61 56.22 21.27
C ASP A 94 152.63 56.10 19.74
N CYS A 95 153.82 56.06 19.12
CA CYS A 95 154.02 55.99 17.68
C CYS A 95 154.67 54.67 17.30
N VAL A 96 154.42 54.18 16.08
CA VAL A 96 154.83 52.81 15.70
C VAL A 96 155.65 52.80 14.43
N GLU A 97 156.75 52.07 14.49
CA GLU A 97 157.62 51.79 13.36
C GLU A 97 157.45 50.37 12.84
N ILE A 98 157.87 50.14 11.59
CA ILE A 98 157.87 48.83 10.94
C ILE A 98 159.27 48.40 10.51
N TYR A 99 159.60 47.13 10.75
CA TYR A 99 160.89 46.50 10.43
C TYR A 99 160.92 45.93 9.02
N ILE A 100 161.04 46.79 8.00
CA ILE A 100 161.16 46.36 6.61
C ILE A 100 162.48 45.61 6.37
N GLN A 101 162.40 44.38 5.85
CA GLN A 101 163.53 43.52 5.44
C GLN A 101 164.62 43.31 6.51
N ARG A 102 164.24 43.37 7.79
CA ARG A 102 165.17 43.16 8.91
C ARG A 102 165.53 41.67 9.02
N PRO A 103 166.81 41.30 9.24
CA PRO A 103 167.23 39.88 9.32
C PRO A 103 166.47 39.04 10.36
N GLN A 104 165.97 39.67 11.42
CA GLN A 104 165.12 39.05 12.44
C GLN A 104 163.86 39.90 12.60
N GLN A 105 162.70 39.25 12.73
CA GLN A 105 161.39 39.89 12.89
C GLN A 105 161.04 40.88 11.77
N SER A 106 161.31 40.50 10.51
CA SER A 106 160.93 41.28 9.33
C SER A 106 159.41 41.51 9.26
N GLY A 107 159.00 42.71 8.85
CA GLY A 107 157.61 43.15 8.76
C GLY A 107 156.97 43.48 10.11
N LYS A 108 157.59 43.10 11.23
CA LYS A 108 157.04 43.30 12.59
C LYS A 108 157.12 44.77 13.03
N TRP A 109 156.27 45.11 14.00
CA TRP A 109 156.11 46.48 14.50
C TRP A 109 156.67 46.67 15.90
N ASN A 110 157.05 47.89 16.20
CA ASN A 110 157.56 48.31 17.50
C ASN A 110 157.00 49.69 17.86
N ASP A 111 156.58 49.87 19.11
CA ASP A 111 156.23 51.18 19.62
C ASP A 111 157.50 51.96 20.02
N GLU A 112 157.52 53.25 19.69
CA GLU A 112 158.71 54.09 19.75
C GLU A 112 158.31 55.54 20.07
N PRO A 113 159.14 56.34 20.77
CA PRO A 113 158.84 57.74 21.01
C PRO A 113 158.77 58.49 19.69
N CYS A 114 157.69 59.23 19.52
CA CYS A 114 157.34 59.96 18.31
C CYS A 114 158.41 60.98 17.86
N ASN A 115 159.33 61.38 18.74
CA ASN A 115 160.41 62.33 18.46
C ASN A 115 161.62 61.70 17.75
N ARG A 116 161.68 60.36 17.60
CA ARG A 116 162.72 59.68 16.82
C ARG A 116 162.56 60.00 15.33
N LYS A 117 163.68 60.08 14.62
CA LYS A 117 163.70 60.42 13.19
C LYS A 117 163.80 59.16 12.32
N LYS A 118 162.77 58.88 11.51
CA LYS A 118 162.66 57.72 10.63
C LYS A 118 162.11 58.10 9.25
N LYS A 119 162.08 57.18 8.29
CA LYS A 119 161.46 57.40 6.98
C LYS A 119 159.94 57.44 7.11
N ALA A 120 159.26 58.33 6.40
CA ALA A 120 157.78 58.35 6.38
C ALA A 120 157.29 57.28 5.39
N LEU A 121 156.38 56.40 5.80
CA LEU A 121 155.70 55.47 4.89
C LEU A 121 154.24 55.90 4.72
N CYS A 122 153.91 56.34 3.52
CA CYS A 122 152.66 56.95 3.12
C CYS A 122 151.84 56.02 2.23
N TYR A 123 150.53 56.24 2.16
CA TYR A 123 149.65 55.62 1.17
C TYR A 123 148.82 56.65 0.41
N ARG A 124 148.30 56.30 -0.77
CA ARG A 124 147.35 57.09 -1.55
C ARG A 124 146.08 56.27 -1.83
N ALA A 125 144.91 56.74 -1.38
CA ALA A 125 143.62 56.05 -1.52
C ALA A 125 142.96 56.25 -2.90
N SER A 126 142.07 55.33 -3.29
CA SER A 126 141.46 55.25 -4.62
C SER A 126 139.93 55.37 -4.63
N CYS A 127 139.25 54.88 -3.59
CA CYS A 127 137.80 54.95 -3.47
C CYS A 127 137.33 56.41 -3.32
N GLN A 128 136.54 56.85 -4.30
CA GLN A 128 135.77 58.09 -4.30
C GLN A 128 134.28 57.75 -4.07
N PRO A 129 133.36 58.71 -3.83
CA PRO A 129 131.95 58.39 -3.54
C PRO A 129 131.14 57.79 -4.71
N PHE A 130 131.60 57.96 -5.95
CA PHE A 130 130.84 57.67 -7.18
C PHE A 130 131.04 56.31 -7.89
N PRO A 131 132.12 55.52 -7.72
CA PRO A 131 132.40 54.38 -8.59
C PRO A 131 131.34 53.28 -8.62
N CYS A 132 130.60 53.06 -7.53
CA CYS A 132 129.62 51.96 -7.43
C CYS A 132 128.18 52.39 -7.71
N SER A 133 127.98 53.42 -8.56
CA SER A 133 126.67 53.90 -9.03
C SER A 133 125.64 54.24 -7.93
N GLN A 134 126.09 54.51 -6.69
CA GLN A 134 125.26 54.62 -5.48
C GLN A 134 124.42 53.36 -5.16
N ARG A 135 124.75 52.23 -5.82
CA ARG A 135 124.06 50.94 -5.74
C ARG A 135 124.98 49.85 -5.15
N GLY A 136 126.05 50.25 -4.48
CA GLY A 136 127.00 49.38 -3.80
C GLY A 136 128.01 50.17 -2.98
N GLU A 137 128.80 49.46 -2.19
CA GLU A 137 129.90 50.01 -1.38
C GLU A 137 131.25 49.85 -2.09
N CYS A 138 132.12 50.87 -2.06
CA CYS A 138 133.47 50.81 -2.64
C CYS A 138 134.46 50.22 -1.64
N VAL A 139 135.16 49.16 -2.04
CA VAL A 139 136.15 48.46 -1.23
C VAL A 139 137.52 48.55 -1.89
N GLU A 140 138.49 49.05 -1.13
CA GLU A 140 139.89 49.20 -1.55
C GLU A 140 140.59 47.84 -1.65
N THR A 141 141.46 47.67 -2.66
CA THR A 141 142.29 46.46 -2.86
C THR A 141 143.72 46.85 -3.25
N ILE A 142 144.70 45.94 -3.10
CA ILE A 142 146.08 46.22 -3.49
C ILE A 142 146.11 46.51 -5.00
N GLY A 143 146.47 47.73 -5.40
CA GLY A 143 146.55 48.09 -6.81
C GLY A 143 145.22 48.48 -7.49
N SER A 144 144.06 48.43 -6.82
CA SER A 144 142.73 48.68 -7.42
C SER A 144 141.63 48.94 -6.39
N TYR A 145 140.38 49.13 -6.81
CA TYR A 145 139.18 49.02 -5.97
C TYR A 145 138.19 48.00 -6.57
N ARG A 146 137.20 47.58 -5.79
CA ARG A 146 136.05 46.78 -6.25
C ARG A 146 134.75 47.30 -5.63
N CYS A 147 133.61 47.04 -6.26
CA CYS A 147 132.30 47.37 -5.71
C CYS A 147 131.60 46.15 -5.12
N GLU A 148 131.03 46.31 -3.93
CA GLU A 148 130.13 45.33 -3.29
C GLU A 148 128.68 45.82 -3.47
N CYS A 149 127.95 45.22 -4.41
CA CYS A 149 126.63 45.71 -4.83
C CYS A 149 125.52 45.42 -3.82
N TYR A 150 124.56 46.35 -3.70
CA TYR A 150 123.33 46.14 -2.95
C TYR A 150 122.44 45.07 -3.64
N PRO A 151 121.55 44.40 -2.88
CA PRO A 151 120.69 43.35 -3.43
C PRO A 151 119.91 43.82 -4.67
N GLY A 152 119.94 43.01 -5.73
CA GLY A 152 119.26 43.27 -6.99
C GLY A 152 120.11 43.99 -8.05
N PHE A 153 121.34 44.38 -7.69
CA PHE A 153 122.32 44.98 -8.61
C PHE A 153 123.58 44.12 -8.70
N HIS A 154 124.24 44.11 -9.86
CA HIS A 154 125.45 43.35 -10.13
C HIS A 154 126.32 44.06 -11.19
N GLY A 155 127.44 43.42 -11.55
CA GLY A 155 128.43 44.00 -12.45
C GLY A 155 129.55 44.75 -11.69
N PRO A 156 130.60 45.17 -12.41
CA PRO A 156 131.78 45.79 -11.78
C PRO A 156 131.48 47.13 -11.10
N ASP A 157 130.51 47.89 -11.62
CA ASP A 157 130.11 49.21 -11.14
C ASP A 157 128.68 49.23 -10.54
N CYS A 158 128.08 48.06 -10.28
CA CYS A 158 126.71 47.88 -9.78
C CYS A 158 125.61 48.54 -10.64
N THR A 159 125.84 48.62 -11.97
CA THR A 159 124.90 49.18 -12.94
C THR A 159 123.84 48.19 -13.39
N ASP A 160 124.19 46.90 -13.43
CA ASP A 160 123.36 45.87 -14.02
C ASP A 160 122.29 45.45 -13.01
N VAL A 161 121.03 45.45 -13.45
CA VAL A 161 119.90 45.10 -12.59
C VAL A 161 119.52 43.66 -12.84
N VAL A 162 119.23 42.92 -11.78
CA VAL A 162 118.66 41.57 -11.89
C VAL A 162 117.37 41.62 -12.70
N GLN A 163 117.24 40.73 -13.69
CA GLN A 163 116.03 40.56 -14.48
C GLN A 163 115.33 39.26 -14.10
N CYS A 164 114.04 39.35 -13.83
CA CYS A 164 113.18 38.17 -13.66
C CYS A 164 112.60 37.73 -15.00
N ALA A 165 112.16 36.47 -15.07
CA ALA A 165 111.48 35.95 -16.25
C ALA A 165 110.24 36.80 -16.60
N LYS A 166 110.06 37.10 -17.89
CA LYS A 166 108.89 37.83 -18.38
C LYS A 166 107.60 37.05 -18.08
N LEU A 167 106.62 37.73 -17.49
CA LEU A 167 105.33 37.12 -17.16
C LEU A 167 104.38 37.19 -18.37
N GLU A 168 103.86 36.04 -18.79
CA GLU A 168 102.87 35.92 -19.88
C GLU A 168 101.62 35.18 -19.39
N PRO A 169 100.74 35.87 -18.67
CA PRO A 169 99.65 35.21 -17.99
C PRO A 169 98.44 35.01 -18.92
N LYS A 170 97.76 33.85 -18.82
CA LYS A 170 96.59 33.51 -19.64
C LYS A 170 95.29 33.67 -18.84
N GLY A 171 94.34 34.43 -19.37
CA GLY A 171 93.00 34.55 -18.77
C GLY A 171 92.91 35.40 -17.49
N VAL A 172 93.97 36.14 -17.16
CA VAL A 172 94.01 37.09 -16.04
C VAL A 172 94.45 38.46 -16.57
N HIS A 173 93.94 39.53 -15.97
CA HIS A 173 94.39 40.88 -16.25
C HIS A 173 95.63 41.19 -15.39
N MET A 174 96.70 41.70 -16.00
CA MET A 174 97.95 42.03 -15.32
C MET A 174 98.31 43.51 -15.55
N ASN A 175 98.64 44.21 -14.47
CA ASN A 175 99.12 45.59 -14.51
C ASN A 175 100.47 45.68 -13.78
N CYS A 176 101.53 46.17 -14.45
CA CYS A 176 102.88 46.15 -13.92
C CYS A 176 103.49 47.55 -13.78
N SER A 177 104.35 47.72 -12.77
CA SER A 177 105.22 48.88 -12.56
C SER A 177 106.68 48.43 -12.59
N HIS A 178 107.51 49.15 -13.36
CA HIS A 178 108.90 48.78 -13.67
C HIS A 178 109.90 49.89 -13.31
N PRO A 179 110.29 50.05 -12.02
CA PRO A 179 111.13 51.17 -11.57
C PRO A 179 112.54 51.19 -12.16
N TYR A 180 113.12 50.02 -12.49
CA TYR A 180 114.50 49.89 -12.96
C TYR A 180 114.63 49.21 -14.33
N GLY A 181 113.52 49.10 -15.07
CA GLY A 181 113.44 48.42 -16.36
C GLY A 181 112.43 47.27 -16.37
N ASP A 182 112.06 46.82 -17.57
CA ASP A 182 111.03 45.81 -17.76
C ASP A 182 111.38 44.51 -17.04
N PHE A 183 110.48 44.08 -16.15
CA PHE A 183 110.63 42.86 -15.33
C PHE A 183 111.94 42.76 -14.55
N SER A 184 112.54 43.90 -14.20
CA SER A 184 113.76 43.97 -13.38
C SER A 184 113.45 43.93 -11.87
N TYR A 185 114.48 43.81 -11.05
CA TYR A 185 114.39 43.90 -9.59
C TYR A 185 113.46 45.01 -9.13
N SER A 186 112.63 44.73 -8.12
CA SER A 186 111.59 45.64 -7.60
C SER A 186 110.43 45.95 -8.56
N SER A 187 110.35 45.33 -9.75
CA SER A 187 109.13 45.36 -10.56
C SER A 187 107.98 44.69 -9.80
N THR A 188 106.80 45.31 -9.82
CA THR A 188 105.58 44.78 -9.21
C THR A 188 104.50 44.60 -10.27
N CYS A 189 103.80 43.46 -10.25
CA CYS A 189 102.69 43.16 -11.15
C CYS A 189 101.46 42.74 -10.33
N GLU A 190 100.37 43.47 -10.50
CA GLU A 190 99.08 43.20 -9.86
C GLU A 190 98.15 42.42 -10.82
N PHE A 191 97.46 41.41 -10.28
CA PHE A 191 96.64 40.47 -11.03
C PHE A 191 95.16 40.54 -10.61
N GLY A 192 94.29 40.69 -11.60
CA GLY A 192 92.84 40.68 -11.46
C GLY A 192 92.17 39.62 -12.33
N CYS A 193 91.02 39.12 -11.87
CA CYS A 193 90.15 38.22 -12.62
C CYS A 193 89.00 38.99 -13.28
N GLN A 194 88.46 38.42 -14.36
CA GLN A 194 87.20 38.90 -14.94
C GLN A 194 86.03 38.62 -13.97
N GLU A 195 84.93 39.34 -14.15
CA GLU A 195 83.72 39.17 -13.36
C GLU A 195 83.22 37.71 -13.39
N GLY A 196 82.86 37.18 -12.23
CA GLY A 196 82.43 35.78 -12.07
C GLY A 196 83.55 34.76 -11.85
N PHE A 197 84.81 35.21 -11.82
CA PHE A 197 85.97 34.37 -11.51
C PHE A 197 86.72 34.91 -10.29
N GLU A 198 87.14 34.01 -9.40
CA GLU A 198 87.93 34.32 -8.21
C GLU A 198 89.39 33.94 -8.42
N ARG A 199 90.29 34.76 -7.88
CA ARG A 199 91.75 34.57 -7.98
C ARG A 199 92.23 33.53 -6.96
N GLN A 200 92.83 32.47 -7.46
CA GLN A 200 93.59 31.50 -6.67
C GLN A 200 95.09 31.82 -6.76
N GLY A 201 95.69 32.23 -5.64
CA GLY A 201 97.10 32.60 -5.54
C GLY A 201 97.35 34.07 -5.19
N ALA A 202 98.60 34.51 -5.32
CA ALA A 202 99.02 35.85 -4.94
C ALA A 202 98.43 36.93 -5.86
N GLY A 203 97.91 38.02 -5.27
CA GLY A 203 97.37 39.16 -6.02
C GLY A 203 98.41 40.10 -6.61
N MET A 204 99.63 40.08 -6.06
CA MET A 204 100.74 40.92 -6.49
C MET A 204 102.02 40.09 -6.47
N LEU A 205 102.79 40.16 -7.56
CA LEU A 205 104.09 39.53 -7.69
C LEU A 205 105.17 40.62 -7.70
N GLN A 206 106.29 40.39 -7.03
CA GLN A 206 107.45 41.28 -7.02
C GLN A 206 108.72 40.53 -7.47
N CYS A 207 109.53 41.16 -8.33
CA CYS A 207 110.81 40.59 -8.75
C CYS A 207 111.88 40.76 -7.65
N LEU A 208 112.40 39.65 -7.16
CA LEU A 208 113.34 39.58 -6.04
C LEU A 208 114.80 39.64 -6.50
N PRO A 209 115.76 39.93 -5.59
CA PRO A 209 117.19 39.89 -5.90
C PRO A 209 117.69 38.51 -6.37
N SER A 210 116.95 37.45 -6.04
CA SER A 210 117.25 36.06 -6.43
C SER A 210 116.97 35.74 -7.89
N GLN A 211 116.53 36.71 -8.69
CA GLN A 211 116.05 36.52 -10.08
C GLN A 211 114.73 35.75 -10.19
N GLU A 212 114.03 35.57 -9.08
CA GLU A 212 112.74 34.89 -9.00
C GLU A 212 111.62 35.87 -8.65
N TRP A 213 110.40 35.55 -9.06
CA TRP A 213 109.21 36.25 -8.60
C TRP A 213 108.82 35.78 -7.20
N SER A 214 108.22 36.67 -6.41
CA SER A 214 107.76 36.38 -5.05
C SER A 214 106.74 35.23 -4.94
N ALA A 215 106.05 34.90 -6.03
CA ALA A 215 105.10 33.80 -6.14
C ALA A 215 104.90 33.39 -7.60
N ASN A 216 104.22 32.27 -7.82
CA ASN A 216 103.74 31.86 -9.14
C ASN A 216 102.58 32.74 -9.62
N ILE A 217 102.38 32.81 -10.94
CA ILE A 217 101.26 33.51 -11.57
C ILE A 217 99.94 32.92 -11.03
N PRO A 218 98.99 33.76 -10.55
CA PRO A 218 97.72 33.27 -10.04
C PRO A 218 96.81 32.77 -11.17
N THR A 219 95.87 31.90 -10.82
CA THR A 219 94.84 31.38 -11.74
C THR A 219 93.47 31.91 -11.38
N CYS A 220 92.62 32.18 -12.38
CA CYS A 220 91.22 32.52 -12.14
C CYS A 220 90.35 31.28 -12.27
N THR A 221 89.61 30.95 -11.21
CA THR A 221 88.63 29.85 -11.20
C THR A 221 87.23 30.43 -11.12
N ALA A 222 86.27 29.85 -11.84
CA ALA A 222 84.89 30.32 -11.80
C ALA A 222 84.31 30.20 -10.38
N ILE A 223 83.55 31.21 -9.94
CA ILE A 223 82.92 31.21 -8.62
C ILE A 223 81.83 30.13 -8.59
N THR A 224 81.83 29.29 -7.55
CA THR A 224 80.86 28.20 -7.39
C THR A 224 79.66 28.63 -6.58
N CYS A 225 78.46 28.27 -7.03
CA CYS A 225 77.23 28.42 -6.26
C CYS A 225 76.94 27.14 -5.45
N PRO A 226 76.05 27.21 -4.41
CA PRO A 226 75.59 26.02 -3.69
C PRO A 226 75.02 24.96 -4.64
N VAL A 227 75.33 23.69 -4.42
CA VAL A 227 74.80 22.59 -5.25
C VAL A 227 73.27 22.55 -5.14
N LEU A 228 72.59 22.49 -6.29
CA LEU A 228 71.14 22.34 -6.35
C LEU A 228 70.76 20.87 -6.51
N SER A 229 69.59 20.52 -6.00
CA SER A 229 68.95 19.21 -6.19
C SER A 229 67.58 19.40 -6.86
N ALA A 230 67.08 18.34 -7.51
CA ALA A 230 65.72 18.35 -8.01
C ALA A 230 64.72 18.50 -6.85
N PRO A 231 63.64 19.29 -7.02
CA PRO A 231 62.57 19.37 -6.04
C PRO A 231 61.83 18.03 -5.93
N ASP A 232 61.26 17.74 -4.75
CA ASP A 232 60.42 16.55 -4.56
C ASP A 232 59.27 16.52 -5.58
N GLN A 233 59.04 15.38 -6.22
CA GLN A 233 58.08 15.23 -7.34
C GLN A 233 58.39 16.12 -8.56
N GLY A 234 59.66 16.48 -8.76
CA GLY A 234 60.13 17.25 -9.91
C GLY A 234 61.44 16.75 -10.50
N GLU A 235 61.81 17.33 -11.62
CA GLU A 235 63.02 17.05 -12.39
C GLU A 235 63.85 18.33 -12.54
N MET A 236 65.17 18.18 -12.55
CA MET A 236 66.12 19.27 -12.74
C MET A 236 67.09 18.93 -13.87
N ARG A 237 67.29 19.88 -14.78
CA ARG A 237 68.24 19.78 -15.89
C ARG A 237 69.19 20.98 -15.86
N CYS A 238 70.47 20.72 -15.66
CA CYS A 238 71.48 21.77 -15.57
C CYS A 238 72.42 21.77 -16.78
N SER A 239 72.85 22.97 -17.18
CA SER A 239 73.92 23.21 -18.15
C SER A 239 75.06 23.95 -17.45
N HIS A 240 76.24 23.34 -17.42
CA HIS A 240 77.43 23.84 -16.72
C HIS A 240 78.48 24.33 -17.70
N LEU A 241 78.68 25.65 -17.81
CA LEU A 241 79.58 26.24 -18.81
C LEU A 241 81.05 26.30 -18.35
N HIS A 242 81.28 26.59 -17.06
CA HIS A 242 82.61 26.79 -16.49
C HIS A 242 82.95 25.81 -15.35
N GLY A 243 82.24 24.68 -15.27
CA GLY A 243 82.33 23.68 -14.20
C GLY A 243 81.01 23.49 -13.46
N ASP A 244 80.91 22.39 -12.71
CA ASP A 244 79.68 22.00 -12.02
C ASP A 244 79.23 23.08 -11.02
N PHE A 245 78.00 23.55 -11.21
CA PHE A 245 77.37 24.62 -10.40
C PHE A 245 78.22 25.90 -10.28
N ALA A 246 79.08 26.19 -11.27
CA ALA A 246 79.89 27.40 -11.34
C ALA A 246 79.19 28.56 -12.07
N PHE A 247 79.76 29.76 -12.00
CA PHE A 247 79.26 30.98 -12.64
C PHE A 247 78.79 30.75 -14.09
N GLY A 248 77.56 31.20 -14.37
CA GLY A 248 76.88 30.98 -15.65
C GLY A 248 76.25 29.59 -15.81
N SER A 249 76.26 28.73 -14.77
CA SER A 249 75.46 27.51 -14.76
C SER A 249 73.98 27.84 -14.69
N THR A 250 73.18 27.18 -15.53
CA THR A 250 71.72 27.36 -15.57
C THR A 250 71.04 26.03 -15.32
N CYS A 251 70.12 25.98 -14.37
CA CYS A 251 69.32 24.81 -14.05
C CYS A 251 67.84 25.10 -14.30
N ALA A 252 67.22 24.32 -15.17
CA ALA A 252 65.79 24.35 -15.46
C ALA A 252 65.04 23.30 -14.62
N PHE A 253 63.86 23.66 -14.15
CA PHE A 253 63.02 22.86 -13.26
C PHE A 253 61.67 22.57 -13.90
N SER A 254 61.19 21.35 -13.70
CA SER A 254 59.86 20.93 -14.14
C SER A 254 59.25 19.98 -13.11
N CYS A 255 57.93 19.96 -12.99
CA CYS A 255 57.24 19.07 -12.07
C CYS A 255 56.66 17.85 -12.79
N GLN A 256 56.55 16.74 -12.07
CA GLN A 256 55.85 15.55 -12.55
C GLN A 256 54.36 15.86 -12.76
N THR A 257 53.68 15.04 -13.55
CA THR A 257 52.25 15.21 -13.85
C THR A 257 51.43 15.27 -12.56
N GLY A 258 50.55 16.27 -12.46
CA GLY A 258 49.70 16.48 -11.28
C GLY A 258 50.28 17.42 -10.22
N PHE A 259 51.50 17.94 -10.44
CA PHE A 259 52.13 18.94 -9.59
C PHE A 259 52.44 20.22 -10.39
N ALA A 260 52.18 21.37 -9.78
CA ALA A 260 52.47 22.68 -10.34
C ALA A 260 53.80 23.23 -9.79
N LEU A 261 54.59 23.86 -10.66
CA LEU A 261 55.85 24.50 -10.29
C LEU A 261 55.57 25.83 -9.59
N MET A 262 55.95 25.92 -8.33
CA MET A 262 55.88 27.13 -7.51
C MET A 262 57.26 27.75 -7.39
N GLY A 263 57.54 28.78 -8.19
CA GLY A 263 58.84 29.45 -8.25
C GLY A 263 59.30 29.68 -9.69
N PRO A 264 60.57 30.06 -9.89
CA PRO A 264 61.12 30.27 -11.22
C PRO A 264 61.34 28.94 -11.98
N GLU A 265 61.06 28.93 -13.28
CA GLU A 265 61.31 27.78 -14.18
C GLU A 265 62.80 27.49 -14.39
N SER A 266 63.66 28.48 -14.19
CA SER A 266 65.10 28.33 -14.29
C SER A 266 65.82 29.21 -13.29
N ARG A 267 66.96 28.72 -12.77
CA ARG A 267 67.88 29.49 -11.93
C ARG A 267 69.26 29.51 -12.57
N GLU A 268 69.97 30.61 -12.36
CA GLU A 268 71.31 30.87 -12.89
C GLU A 268 72.29 31.20 -11.77
N CYS A 269 73.51 30.68 -11.84
CA CYS A 269 74.57 30.96 -10.88
C CYS A 269 75.26 32.29 -11.22
N THR A 270 75.12 33.27 -10.31
CA THR A 270 75.60 34.64 -10.50
C THR A 270 77.07 34.83 -10.09
N ALA A 271 77.65 35.97 -10.47
CA ALA A 271 79.04 36.31 -10.13
C ALA A 271 79.29 36.49 -8.62
N THR A 272 78.23 36.56 -7.80
CA THR A 272 78.33 36.63 -6.34
C THR A 272 78.30 35.25 -5.66
N GLY A 273 78.26 34.16 -6.43
CA GLY A 273 78.18 32.79 -5.88
C GLY A 273 76.78 32.43 -5.34
N THR A 274 75.74 33.12 -5.81
CA THR A 274 74.35 32.87 -5.42
C THR A 274 73.48 32.58 -6.65
N TRP A 275 72.46 31.75 -6.45
CA TRP A 275 71.48 31.45 -7.50
C TRP A 275 70.43 32.54 -7.62
N THR A 276 70.01 32.85 -8.85
CA THR A 276 68.87 33.74 -9.10
C THR A 276 67.55 33.13 -8.58
N GLY A 277 66.66 34.01 -8.10
CA GLY A 277 65.34 33.64 -7.61
C GLY A 277 65.32 32.74 -6.37
N ASN A 278 64.12 32.42 -5.91
CA ASN A 278 63.89 31.48 -4.82
C ASN A 278 63.98 30.02 -5.31
N THR A 279 64.21 29.09 -4.39
CA THR A 279 64.19 27.66 -4.71
C THR A 279 62.78 27.23 -5.12
N PRO A 280 62.58 26.68 -6.34
CA PRO A 280 61.28 26.23 -6.80
C PRO A 280 60.87 24.94 -6.09
N ARG A 281 59.55 24.75 -5.94
CA ARG A 281 58.95 23.55 -5.34
C ARG A 281 57.76 23.07 -6.16
N CYS A 282 57.52 21.77 -6.17
CA CYS A 282 56.37 21.19 -6.84
C CYS A 282 55.24 20.98 -5.82
N GLU A 283 54.12 21.67 -6.00
CA GLU A 283 52.94 21.52 -5.15
C GLU A 283 51.85 20.76 -5.91
N ALA A 284 51.18 19.82 -5.25
CA ALA A 284 50.12 19.05 -5.88
C ALA A 284 48.96 19.97 -6.31
N ILE A 285 48.45 19.78 -7.53
CA ILE A 285 47.39 20.63 -8.08
C ILE A 285 46.11 20.44 -7.27
N VAL A 286 45.51 21.55 -6.83
CA VAL A 286 44.31 21.57 -5.98
C VAL A 286 43.06 21.62 -6.84
N CYS A 287 42.12 20.70 -6.60
CA CYS A 287 40.77 20.76 -7.16
C CYS A 287 39.81 21.56 -6.24
N PRO A 288 38.74 22.15 -6.80
CA PRO A 288 37.71 22.80 -6.00
C PRO A 288 37.13 21.84 -4.95
N VAL A 289 36.85 22.32 -3.74
CA VAL A 289 36.26 21.49 -2.68
C VAL A 289 34.87 21.00 -3.13
N PRO A 290 34.66 19.67 -3.30
CA PRO A 290 33.37 19.14 -3.68
C PRO A 290 32.38 19.21 -2.52
N SER A 291 31.14 19.61 -2.81
CA SER A 291 30.05 19.63 -1.84
C SER A 291 29.24 18.33 -1.89
N ALA A 292 28.73 17.88 -0.75
CA ALA A 292 27.76 16.81 -0.71
C ALA A 292 26.49 17.21 -1.49
N PRO A 293 25.91 16.32 -2.32
CA PRO A 293 24.62 16.57 -2.94
C PRO A 293 23.52 16.67 -1.87
N ASP A 294 22.44 17.40 -2.18
CA ASP A 294 21.29 17.47 -1.26
C ASP A 294 20.73 16.06 -1.00
N LYS A 295 20.45 15.74 0.27
CA LYS A 295 20.11 14.38 0.74
C LYS A 295 21.16 13.30 0.41
N GLY A 296 22.42 13.70 0.24
CA GLY A 296 23.55 12.80 0.04
C GLY A 296 24.69 13.05 1.01
N GLU A 297 25.64 12.12 0.99
CA GLU A 297 26.87 12.13 1.78
C GLU A 297 28.07 12.02 0.86
N ILE A 298 29.19 12.59 1.29
CA ILE A 298 30.46 12.54 0.56
C ILE A 298 31.56 12.04 1.48
N GLN A 299 32.34 11.07 1.01
CA GLN A 299 33.52 10.56 1.70
C GLN A 299 34.73 10.68 0.78
N CYS A 300 35.74 11.43 1.22
CA CYS A 300 36.92 11.69 0.41
C CYS A 300 38.18 11.05 1.02
N SER A 301 39.01 10.46 0.17
CA SER A 301 40.36 10.00 0.47
C SER A 301 41.38 10.90 -0.22
N HIS A 302 42.36 11.38 0.54
CA HIS A 302 43.38 12.33 0.07
C HIS A 302 44.76 11.68 0.07
N LEU A 303 45.49 11.76 -1.05
CA LEU A 303 46.82 11.15 -1.19
C LEU A 303 47.95 12.17 -0.91
N HIS A 304 47.91 13.32 -1.58
CA HIS A 304 48.99 14.34 -1.53
C HIS A 304 48.60 15.63 -0.78
N GLY A 305 47.46 15.62 -0.08
CA GLY A 305 46.87 16.78 0.60
C GLY A 305 45.38 16.94 0.30
N HIS A 306 44.68 17.78 1.06
CA HIS A 306 43.23 17.95 0.93
C HIS A 306 42.82 18.41 -0.46
N PHE A 307 42.01 17.58 -1.14
CA PHE A 307 41.45 17.84 -2.47
C PHE A 307 42.51 18.09 -3.56
N THR A 308 43.70 17.52 -3.40
CA THR A 308 44.79 17.60 -4.40
C THR A 308 44.73 16.45 -5.41
N PHE A 309 45.52 16.55 -6.49
CA PHE A 309 45.65 15.53 -7.54
C PHE A 309 45.74 14.09 -6.97
N GLY A 310 44.89 13.21 -7.49
CA GLY A 310 44.72 11.84 -7.03
C GLY A 310 43.77 11.68 -5.83
N SER A 311 43.19 12.77 -5.29
CA SER A 311 42.09 12.65 -4.31
C SER A 311 40.87 12.02 -4.95
N THR A 312 40.21 11.11 -4.23
CA THR A 312 38.98 10.44 -4.67
C THR A 312 37.86 10.74 -3.69
N CYS A 313 36.69 11.12 -4.18
CA CYS A 313 35.49 11.33 -3.36
C CYS A 313 34.38 10.39 -3.82
N ALA A 314 33.91 9.55 -2.92
CA ALA A 314 32.75 8.68 -3.10
C ALA A 314 31.48 9.37 -2.61
N PHE A 315 30.38 9.17 -3.34
CA PHE A 315 29.08 9.78 -3.10
C PHE A 315 28.04 8.70 -2.82
N SER A 316 27.21 8.93 -1.80
CA SER A 316 26.09 8.07 -1.47
C SER A 316 24.85 8.90 -1.16
N CYS A 317 23.67 8.33 -1.36
CA CYS A 317 22.41 9.00 -1.05
C CYS A 317 21.80 8.44 0.24
N GLN A 318 21.06 9.28 0.95
CA GLN A 318 20.24 8.86 2.09
C GLN A 318 19.17 7.86 1.65
N THR A 319 18.67 7.06 2.59
CA THR A 319 17.63 6.07 2.32
C THR A 319 16.41 6.70 1.64
N GLY A 320 15.95 6.08 0.55
CA GLY A 320 14.81 6.57 -0.24
C GLY A 320 15.18 7.50 -1.40
N PHE A 321 16.48 7.77 -1.60
CA PHE A 321 17.01 8.53 -2.73
C PHE A 321 18.01 7.69 -3.52
N ALA A 322 17.93 7.77 -4.85
CA ALA A 322 18.85 7.10 -5.78
C ALA A 322 19.94 8.08 -6.26
N LEU A 323 21.17 7.58 -6.37
CA LEU A 323 22.31 8.36 -6.87
C LEU A 323 22.24 8.42 -8.41
N MET A 324 22.11 9.63 -8.94
CA MET A 324 22.11 9.92 -10.37
C MET A 324 23.43 10.56 -10.76
N GLY A 325 24.33 9.76 -11.33
CA GLY A 325 25.67 10.19 -11.73
C GLY A 325 26.74 9.17 -11.33
N PRO A 326 28.03 9.55 -11.37
CA PRO A 326 29.12 8.68 -10.98
C PRO A 326 29.16 8.46 -9.45
N GLU A 327 29.41 7.23 -9.02
CA GLU A 327 29.56 6.85 -7.60
C GLU A 327 30.81 7.45 -6.94
N SER A 328 31.83 7.75 -7.74
CA SER A 328 33.07 8.38 -7.27
C SER A 328 33.63 9.34 -8.31
N ARG A 329 34.28 10.40 -7.84
CA ARG A 329 35.02 11.37 -8.66
C ARG A 329 36.46 11.46 -8.19
N GLU A 330 37.36 11.76 -9.11
CA GLU A 330 38.81 11.86 -8.87
C GLU A 330 39.35 13.23 -9.31
N CYS A 331 40.25 13.81 -8.52
CA CYS A 331 40.91 15.08 -8.84
C CYS A 331 42.02 14.85 -9.88
N THR A 332 41.87 15.45 -11.05
CA THR A 332 42.77 15.26 -12.20
C THR A 332 43.93 16.26 -12.22
N ALA A 333 44.95 15.98 -13.05
CA ALA A 333 46.12 16.84 -13.22
C ALA A 333 45.81 18.21 -13.84
N THR A 334 44.56 18.46 -14.28
CA THR A 334 44.12 19.79 -14.75
C THR A 334 43.46 20.62 -13.65
N GLY A 335 43.37 20.10 -12.42
CA GLY A 335 42.68 20.77 -11.31
C GLY A 335 41.15 20.68 -11.38
N THR A 336 40.62 19.72 -12.15
CA THR A 336 39.18 19.46 -12.24
C THR A 336 38.85 18.04 -11.79
N TRP A 337 37.64 17.85 -11.27
CA TRP A 337 37.12 16.53 -10.90
C TRP A 337 36.60 15.77 -12.12
N THR A 338 36.84 14.46 -12.18
CA THR A 338 36.25 13.59 -13.20
C THR A 338 34.71 13.59 -13.14
N GLY A 339 34.07 13.52 -14.30
CA GLY A 339 32.61 13.46 -14.43
C GLY A 339 31.86 14.69 -13.89
N ASN A 340 30.54 14.63 -13.98
CA ASN A 340 29.66 15.65 -13.42
C ASN A 340 29.38 15.36 -11.93
N THR A 341 29.03 16.40 -11.17
CA THR A 341 28.57 16.23 -9.78
C THR A 341 27.31 15.37 -9.76
N PRO A 342 27.29 14.23 -9.01
CA PRO A 342 26.10 13.39 -8.91
C PRO A 342 25.02 14.10 -8.07
N ARG A 343 23.77 13.68 -8.26
CA ARG A 343 22.60 14.21 -7.52
C ARG A 343 21.77 13.08 -6.95
N CYS A 344 21.15 13.30 -5.80
CA CYS A 344 20.23 12.33 -5.19
C CYS A 344 18.80 12.69 -5.58
N GLU A 345 18.13 11.79 -6.29
CA GLU A 345 16.73 11.94 -6.68
C GLU A 345 15.87 10.98 -5.87
N ALA A 346 14.71 11.44 -5.39
CA ALA A 346 13.80 10.59 -4.61
C ALA A 346 13.31 9.42 -5.47
N ILE A 347 13.29 8.21 -4.90
CA ILE A 347 12.90 7.00 -5.63
C ILE A 347 11.41 7.07 -5.99
N THR A 348 11.09 6.87 -7.27
CA THR A 348 9.73 6.97 -7.79
C THR A 348 9.01 5.63 -7.73
N CYS A 349 7.83 5.60 -7.09
CA CYS A 349 6.90 4.48 -7.15
C CYS A 349 5.97 4.57 -8.37
N PRO A 350 5.41 3.44 -8.84
CA PRO A 350 4.41 3.44 -9.90
C PRO A 350 3.22 4.35 -9.59
N LEU A 351 2.72 5.10 -10.57
CA LEU A 351 1.58 6.00 -10.37
C LEU A 351 0.34 5.22 -9.95
N LEU A 352 -0.25 5.58 -8.80
CA LEU A 352 -1.52 5.03 -8.34
C LEU A 352 -2.70 5.70 -9.07
N ARG A 353 -3.78 4.93 -9.27
CA ARG A 353 -5.05 5.42 -9.82
C ARG A 353 -6.16 5.18 -8.80
N ALA A 354 -7.15 6.04 -8.81
CA ALA A 354 -8.34 5.85 -7.98
C ALA A 354 -9.05 4.53 -8.37
N PRO A 355 -9.49 3.72 -7.40
CA PRO A 355 -10.31 2.54 -7.67
C PRO A 355 -11.66 2.97 -8.27
N ASN A 356 -12.30 2.07 -9.02
CA ASN A 356 -13.64 2.34 -9.56
C ASN A 356 -14.62 2.64 -8.42
N GLN A 357 -15.43 3.69 -8.55
CA GLN A 357 -16.33 4.21 -7.49
C GLN A 357 -15.61 4.66 -6.21
N GLY A 358 -14.33 5.00 -6.32
CA GLY A 358 -13.54 5.55 -5.23
C GLY A 358 -12.76 6.80 -5.64
N GLU A 359 -12.24 7.48 -4.63
CA GLU A 359 -11.44 8.69 -4.73
C GLU A 359 -10.03 8.41 -4.18
N LEU A 360 -9.06 9.13 -4.74
CA LEU A 360 -7.65 9.02 -4.38
C LEU A 360 -7.15 10.41 -4.01
N ASN A 361 -6.65 10.57 -2.80
CA ASN A 361 -6.01 11.81 -2.35
C ASN A 361 -4.57 11.51 -1.93
N CYS A 362 -3.61 12.08 -2.66
CA CYS A 362 -2.19 11.84 -2.44
C CYS A 362 -1.49 13.11 -1.94
N SER A 363 -0.66 12.94 -0.91
CA SER A 363 0.33 13.92 -0.47
C SER A 363 1.71 13.51 -0.98
N HIS A 364 2.37 14.41 -1.68
CA HIS A 364 3.67 14.20 -2.31
C HIS A 364 4.73 15.07 -1.65
N LEU A 365 5.68 14.47 -0.93
CA LEU A 365 6.67 15.22 -0.15
C LEU A 365 7.87 15.68 -1.00
N HIS A 366 8.35 14.82 -1.90
CA HIS A 366 9.57 15.04 -2.70
C HIS A 366 9.32 15.02 -4.22
N GLY A 367 8.05 15.08 -4.63
CA GLY A 367 7.61 14.99 -6.04
C GLY A 367 6.53 13.92 -6.23
N ASN A 368 5.85 13.93 -7.38
CA ASN A 368 4.71 13.05 -7.64
C ASN A 368 5.10 11.56 -7.56
N SER A 369 4.44 10.83 -6.67
CA SER A 369 4.65 9.39 -6.43
C SER A 369 6.08 9.01 -6.05
N THR A 370 6.82 9.90 -5.36
CA THR A 370 8.18 9.63 -4.87
C THR A 370 8.19 9.11 -3.43
N PHE A 371 9.33 8.59 -2.96
CA PHE A 371 9.54 8.09 -1.61
C PHE A 371 8.93 9.00 -0.53
N GLY A 372 8.18 8.39 0.40
CA GLY A 372 7.44 9.10 1.44
C GLY A 372 6.13 9.73 0.97
N SER A 373 5.73 9.57 -0.30
CA SER A 373 4.38 9.91 -0.75
C SER A 373 3.35 8.99 -0.08
N THR A 374 2.27 9.56 0.42
CA THR A 374 1.15 8.83 1.02
C THR A 374 -0.13 9.12 0.25
N CYS A 375 -0.85 8.06 -0.12
CA CYS A 375 -2.12 8.17 -0.82
C CYS A 375 -3.22 7.51 0.00
N ALA A 376 -4.24 8.28 0.35
CA ALA A 376 -5.43 7.82 1.04
C ALA A 376 -6.55 7.51 0.03
N PHE A 377 -7.29 6.44 0.31
CA PHE A 377 -8.38 5.95 -0.52
C PHE A 377 -9.69 6.10 0.22
N SER A 378 -10.71 6.58 -0.48
CA SER A 378 -12.09 6.64 0.01
C SER A 378 -13.03 6.10 -1.06
N CYS A 379 -14.20 5.60 -0.64
CA CYS A 379 -15.23 5.14 -1.56
C CYS A 379 -16.38 6.15 -1.62
N GLN A 380 -17.03 6.22 -2.78
CA GLN A 380 -18.24 7.00 -2.95
C GLN A 380 -19.38 6.42 -2.10
N MET A 381 -20.39 7.25 -1.83
CA MET A 381 -21.54 6.84 -1.02
C MET A 381 -22.18 5.55 -1.57
N GLY A 382 -22.43 4.59 -0.68
CA GLY A 382 -23.00 3.28 -1.02
C GLY A 382 -21.98 2.20 -1.39
N PHE A 383 -20.68 2.52 -1.35
CA PHE A 383 -19.58 1.57 -1.51
C PHE A 383 -18.69 1.56 -0.27
N ALA A 384 -18.25 0.38 0.16
CA ALA A 384 -17.32 0.19 1.27
C ALA A 384 -15.91 -0.12 0.76
N LEU A 385 -14.91 0.43 1.44
CA LEU A 385 -13.50 0.20 1.12
C LEU A 385 -13.06 -1.18 1.64
N VAL A 386 -12.58 -2.03 0.74
CA VAL A 386 -11.98 -3.33 1.05
C VAL A 386 -10.49 -3.26 0.74
N GLY A 387 -9.67 -3.26 1.79
CA GLY A 387 -8.21 -3.12 1.70
C GLY A 387 -7.67 -2.04 2.64
N PRO A 388 -6.40 -1.63 2.47
CA PRO A 388 -5.80 -0.59 3.30
C PRO A 388 -6.37 0.81 2.95
N GLU A 389 -6.66 1.62 3.99
CA GLU A 389 -7.16 3.00 3.85
C GLU A 389 -6.14 3.96 3.25
N SER A 390 -4.84 3.65 3.39
CA SER A 390 -3.76 4.42 2.80
C SER A 390 -2.59 3.53 2.38
N ARG A 391 -1.82 4.00 1.41
CA ARG A 391 -0.58 3.37 0.94
C ARG A 391 0.54 4.39 0.93
N GLU A 392 1.75 3.95 1.21
CA GLU A 392 2.97 4.76 1.27
C GLU A 392 4.02 4.25 0.29
N CYS A 393 4.69 5.17 -0.40
CA CYS A 393 5.79 4.85 -1.31
C CYS A 393 7.08 4.60 -0.53
N THR A 394 7.58 3.37 -0.57
CA THR A 394 8.75 2.92 0.20
C THR A 394 10.08 3.22 -0.51
N ALA A 395 11.19 3.11 0.23
CA ALA A 395 12.54 3.32 -0.30
C ALA A 395 12.95 2.29 -1.37
N THR A 396 12.13 1.26 -1.62
CA THR A 396 12.35 0.26 -2.68
C THR A 396 11.65 0.63 -3.99
N GLY A 397 10.91 1.74 -4.03
CA GLY A 397 10.10 2.11 -5.19
C GLY A 397 8.79 1.33 -5.30
N THR A 398 8.32 0.73 -4.19
CA THR A 398 7.04 0.00 -4.14
C THR A 398 6.09 0.61 -3.12
N TRP A 399 4.79 0.54 -3.39
CA TRP A 399 3.74 0.97 -2.46
C TRP A 399 3.44 -0.10 -1.41
N THR A 400 3.26 0.30 -0.16
CA THR A 400 2.84 -0.60 0.93
C THR A 400 1.47 -1.22 0.67
N GLY A 401 1.26 -2.45 1.14
CA GLY A 401 -0.03 -3.14 1.07
C GLY A 401 -0.52 -3.48 -0.34
N ASN A 402 -1.70 -4.10 -0.41
CA ASN A 402 -2.38 -4.43 -1.67
C ASN A 402 -3.25 -3.26 -2.14
N THR A 403 -3.59 -3.24 -3.43
CA THR A 403 -4.50 -2.23 -4.01
C THR A 403 -5.91 -2.39 -3.43
N PRO A 404 -6.47 -1.36 -2.77
CA PRO A 404 -7.83 -1.43 -2.22
C PRO A 404 -8.89 -1.32 -3.32
N ARG A 405 -10.09 -1.83 -3.04
CA ARG A 405 -11.24 -1.80 -3.96
C ARG A 405 -12.50 -1.32 -3.23
N CYS A 406 -13.37 -0.63 -3.95
CA CYS A 406 -14.68 -0.22 -3.45
C CYS A 406 -15.72 -1.25 -3.86
N GLU A 407 -16.37 -1.88 -2.90
CA GLU A 407 -17.44 -2.85 -3.12
C GLU A 407 -18.79 -2.27 -2.70
N ALA A 408 -19.84 -2.50 -3.48
CA ALA A 408 -21.16 -1.99 -3.16
C ALA A 408 -21.66 -2.62 -1.85
N ILE A 409 -22.23 -1.80 -0.97
CA ILE A 409 -22.71 -2.25 0.33
C ILE A 409 -23.90 -3.20 0.14
N ALA A 410 -23.81 -4.40 0.71
CA ALA A 410 -24.86 -5.41 0.61
C ALA A 410 -26.00 -5.13 1.60
N CYS A 411 -27.24 -5.24 1.12
CA CYS A 411 -28.43 -5.30 1.96
C CYS A 411 -28.81 -6.77 2.25
N PRO A 412 -29.61 -7.03 3.30
CA PRO A 412 -30.17 -8.36 3.55
C PRO A 412 -30.91 -8.88 2.32
N VAL A 413 -30.69 -10.14 1.95
CA VAL A 413 -31.37 -10.78 0.81
C VAL A 413 -32.90 -10.77 1.05
N LEU A 414 -33.66 -10.29 0.07
CA LEU A 414 -35.13 -10.33 0.11
C LEU A 414 -35.66 -11.59 -0.57
N SER A 415 -36.83 -12.03 -0.14
CA SER A 415 -37.60 -13.13 -0.73
C SER A 415 -39.00 -12.64 -1.10
N ALA A 416 -39.62 -13.28 -2.10
CA ALA A 416 -40.98 -12.96 -2.48
C ALA A 416 -41.95 -13.23 -1.32
N PRO A 417 -42.95 -12.35 -1.08
CA PRO A 417 -43.98 -12.57 -0.08
C PRO A 417 -44.83 -13.80 -0.45
N GLU A 418 -45.41 -14.47 0.55
CA GLU A 418 -46.29 -15.61 0.31
C GLU A 418 -47.48 -15.19 -0.58
N LYS A 419 -47.77 -15.97 -1.63
CA LYS A 419 -48.76 -15.63 -2.68
C LYS A 419 -48.47 -14.32 -3.43
N GLY A 420 -47.22 -13.87 -3.44
CA GLY A 420 -46.74 -12.75 -4.25
C GLY A 420 -45.53 -13.12 -5.10
N GLU A 421 -45.20 -12.20 -6.00
CA GLU A 421 -44.05 -12.25 -6.89
C GLU A 421 -43.11 -11.07 -6.58
N MET A 422 -41.83 -11.27 -6.84
CA MET A 422 -40.80 -10.27 -6.62
C MET A 422 -39.90 -10.21 -7.84
N HIS A 423 -39.72 -9.01 -8.37
CA HIS A 423 -38.80 -8.74 -9.48
C HIS A 423 -37.77 -7.70 -9.05
N CYS A 424 -36.50 -8.08 -9.06
CA CYS A 424 -35.41 -7.22 -8.63
C CYS A 424 -34.52 -6.81 -9.80
N SER A 425 -34.07 -5.55 -9.79
CA SER A 425 -33.00 -5.04 -10.62
C SER A 425 -31.76 -4.77 -9.77
N HIS A 426 -30.63 -5.37 -10.16
CA HIS A 426 -29.38 -5.33 -9.41
C HIS A 426 -28.32 -4.56 -10.21
N LEU A 427 -28.07 -3.29 -9.83
CA LEU A 427 -27.17 -2.42 -10.59
C LEU A 427 -25.68 -2.71 -10.35
N HIS A 428 -25.32 -3.05 -9.10
CA HIS A 428 -23.93 -3.20 -8.66
C HIS A 428 -23.61 -4.58 -8.04
N GLY A 429 -24.54 -5.53 -8.15
CA GLY A 429 -24.46 -6.86 -7.54
C GLY A 429 -25.78 -7.27 -6.88
N ASP A 430 -25.94 -8.55 -6.61
CA ASP A 430 -27.17 -9.11 -6.04
C ASP A 430 -27.44 -8.51 -4.65
N PHE A 431 -28.59 -7.85 -4.51
CA PHE A 431 -29.05 -7.19 -3.28
C PHE A 431 -28.07 -6.16 -2.71
N THR A 432 -27.25 -5.50 -3.54
CA THR A 432 -26.35 -4.41 -3.12
C THR A 432 -26.96 -3.02 -3.32
N PHE A 433 -26.29 -1.98 -2.82
CA PHE A 433 -26.67 -0.57 -2.97
C PHE A 433 -27.20 -0.23 -4.37
N GLY A 434 -28.35 0.45 -4.42
CA GLY A 434 -29.06 0.78 -5.66
C GLY A 434 -29.88 -0.37 -6.27
N SER A 435 -29.92 -1.55 -5.63
CA SER A 435 -30.86 -2.61 -6.02
C SER A 435 -32.29 -2.21 -5.70
N THR A 436 -33.21 -2.42 -6.65
CA THR A 436 -34.64 -2.13 -6.48
C THR A 436 -35.46 -3.39 -6.72
N CYS A 437 -36.29 -3.77 -5.76
CA CYS A 437 -37.18 -4.92 -5.85
C CYS A 437 -38.63 -4.45 -5.84
N ALA A 438 -39.37 -4.77 -6.89
CA ALA A 438 -40.80 -4.51 -7.01
C ALA A 438 -41.59 -5.77 -6.62
N PHE A 439 -42.73 -5.55 -5.95
CA PHE A 439 -43.59 -6.62 -5.42
C PHE A 439 -44.98 -6.54 -6.04
N SER A 440 -45.54 -7.69 -6.38
CA SER A 440 -46.91 -7.84 -6.85
C SER A 440 -47.56 -9.06 -6.17
N CYS A 441 -48.89 -9.06 -6.09
CA CYS A 441 -49.64 -10.18 -5.53
C CYS A 441 -50.30 -10.99 -6.65
N GLN A 442 -50.45 -12.30 -6.41
CA GLN A 442 -51.21 -13.18 -7.30
C GLN A 442 -52.68 -12.76 -7.32
N THR A 443 -53.40 -13.12 -8.38
CA THR A 443 -54.82 -12.79 -8.55
C THR A 443 -55.63 -13.21 -7.32
N GLY A 444 -56.47 -12.30 -6.81
CA GLY A 444 -57.30 -12.51 -5.62
C GLY A 444 -56.65 -12.11 -4.29
N PHE A 445 -55.42 -11.59 -4.33
CA PHE A 445 -54.71 -11.02 -3.19
C PHE A 445 -54.33 -9.56 -3.45
N VAL A 446 -54.35 -8.73 -2.42
CA VAL A 446 -53.97 -7.31 -2.47
C VAL A 446 -52.65 -7.08 -1.72
N LEU A 447 -51.80 -6.22 -2.27
CA LEU A 447 -50.51 -5.89 -1.68
C LEU A 447 -50.69 -4.91 -0.52
N MET A 448 -50.24 -5.32 0.67
CA MET A 448 -50.22 -4.52 1.87
C MET A 448 -48.79 -4.13 2.20
N GLY A 449 -48.42 -2.89 1.91
CA GLY A 449 -47.06 -2.36 2.08
C GLY A 449 -46.59 -1.57 0.86
N PRO A 450 -45.29 -1.26 0.76
CA PRO A 450 -44.75 -0.55 -0.39
C PRO A 450 -44.67 -1.44 -1.64
N GLU A 451 -44.99 -0.88 -2.80
CA GLU A 451 -44.91 -1.56 -4.11
C GLU A 451 -43.47 -1.87 -4.54
N SER A 452 -42.50 -1.11 -4.04
CA SER A 452 -41.08 -1.36 -4.28
C SER A 452 -40.23 -1.01 -3.06
N ARG A 453 -39.07 -1.67 -2.95
CA ARG A 453 -38.04 -1.40 -1.94
C ARG A 453 -36.70 -1.20 -2.63
N GLU A 454 -35.89 -0.31 -2.09
CA GLU A 454 -34.57 0.04 -2.60
C GLU A 454 -33.50 -0.18 -1.53
N CYS A 455 -32.35 -0.74 -1.92
CA CYS A 455 -31.20 -0.93 -1.05
C CYS A 455 -30.40 0.38 -0.91
N THR A 456 -30.38 0.93 0.30
CA THR A 456 -29.77 2.23 0.59
C THR A 456 -28.27 2.12 0.90
N ALA A 457 -27.58 3.27 0.91
CA ALA A 457 -26.15 3.36 1.17
C ALA A 457 -25.75 2.91 2.59
N THR A 458 -26.72 2.72 3.50
CA THR A 458 -26.47 2.20 4.86
C THR A 458 -26.60 0.68 4.95
N GLY A 459 -26.86 -0.01 3.84
CA GLY A 459 -27.07 -1.47 3.83
C GLY A 459 -28.45 -1.89 4.33
N THR A 460 -29.44 -1.00 4.29
CA THR A 460 -30.83 -1.29 4.69
C THR A 460 -31.80 -1.03 3.55
N TRP A 461 -32.88 -1.82 3.50
CA TRP A 461 -33.98 -1.61 2.54
C TRP A 461 -34.92 -0.51 2.98
N THR A 462 -35.41 0.29 2.03
CA THR A 462 -36.48 1.27 2.29
C THR A 462 -37.80 0.58 2.64
N GLY A 463 -38.60 1.24 3.49
CA GLY A 463 -39.94 0.78 3.88
C GLY A 463 -39.98 -0.53 4.67
N ASN A 464 -41.19 -1.00 4.96
CA ASN A 464 -41.45 -2.28 5.63
C ASN A 464 -41.63 -3.41 4.60
N THR A 465 -41.49 -4.67 5.04
CA THR A 465 -41.72 -5.84 4.18
C THR A 465 -43.20 -5.93 3.76
N PRO A 466 -43.52 -5.92 2.45
CA PRO A 466 -44.89 -6.04 1.98
C PRO A 466 -45.43 -7.46 2.14
N ARG A 467 -46.75 -7.60 2.25
CA ARG A 467 -47.44 -8.89 2.36
C ARG A 467 -48.68 -8.91 1.47
N CYS A 468 -49.04 -10.08 0.96
CA CYS A 468 -50.24 -10.28 0.15
C CYS A 468 -51.37 -10.80 1.04
N GLU A 469 -52.47 -10.05 1.13
CA GLU A 469 -53.66 -10.44 1.89
C GLU A 469 -54.81 -10.80 0.92
N ALA A 470 -55.56 -11.85 1.22
CA ALA A 470 -56.67 -12.28 0.36
C ALA A 470 -57.78 -11.21 0.34
N ILE A 471 -58.33 -10.93 -0.85
CA ILE A 471 -59.40 -9.93 -1.00
C ILE A 471 -60.67 -10.42 -0.29
N ALA A 472 -61.24 -9.61 0.59
CA ALA A 472 -62.45 -9.93 1.33
C ALA A 472 -63.72 -9.65 0.51
N CYS A 473 -64.67 -10.58 0.55
CA CYS A 473 -66.04 -10.35 0.07
C CYS A 473 -66.97 -9.93 1.23
N PRO A 474 -68.12 -9.29 0.94
CA PRO A 474 -69.13 -9.01 1.94
C PRO A 474 -69.56 -10.28 2.68
N VAL A 475 -69.70 -10.23 4.01
CA VAL A 475 -70.12 -11.39 4.81
C VAL A 475 -71.52 -11.84 4.39
N LEU A 476 -71.69 -13.14 4.10
CA LEU A 476 -72.99 -13.73 3.77
C LEU A 476 -73.72 -14.15 5.06
N SER A 477 -75.01 -13.83 5.14
CA SER A 477 -75.89 -14.25 6.23
C SER A 477 -76.71 -15.48 5.83
N VAL A 478 -77.06 -16.31 6.82
CA VAL A 478 -77.94 -17.48 6.64
C VAL A 478 -79.33 -17.04 6.14
N PRO A 479 -79.87 -17.60 5.04
CA PRO A 479 -81.25 -17.36 4.62
C PRO A 479 -82.27 -17.84 5.67
N ASP A 480 -83.42 -17.17 5.80
CA ASP A 480 -84.49 -17.62 6.69
C ASP A 480 -84.98 -19.03 6.28
N GLN A 481 -85.17 -19.92 7.26
CA GLN A 481 -85.45 -21.35 7.07
C GLN A 481 -84.42 -22.10 6.18
N GLY A 482 -83.21 -21.56 6.08
CA GLY A 482 -82.07 -22.14 5.37
C GLY A 482 -80.87 -22.43 6.29
N GLU A 483 -79.87 -23.09 5.71
CA GLU A 483 -78.57 -23.38 6.29
C GLU A 483 -77.49 -22.88 5.34
N LEU A 484 -76.40 -22.37 5.92
CA LEU A 484 -75.23 -21.86 5.19
C LEU A 484 -74.00 -22.64 5.63
N ASN A 485 -73.35 -23.30 4.70
CA ASN A 485 -72.09 -23.99 4.95
C ASN A 485 -71.00 -23.40 4.06
N CYS A 486 -70.01 -22.75 4.67
CA CYS A 486 -68.92 -22.09 3.97
C CYS A 486 -67.58 -22.80 4.18
N SER A 487 -66.82 -22.97 3.10
CA SER A 487 -65.43 -23.37 3.13
C SER A 487 -64.54 -22.15 2.85
N HIS A 488 -63.72 -21.78 3.83
CA HIS A 488 -62.83 -20.62 3.77
C HIS A 488 -61.38 -21.06 3.54
N LEU A 489 -60.86 -20.85 2.32
CA LEU A 489 -59.52 -21.31 1.96
C LEU A 489 -58.40 -20.37 2.44
N HIS A 490 -58.66 -19.06 2.46
CA HIS A 490 -57.66 -18.01 2.73
C HIS A 490 -58.07 -17.02 3.82
N GLY A 491 -59.11 -17.34 4.59
CA GLY A 491 -59.72 -16.49 5.60
C GLY A 491 -61.24 -16.41 5.45
N ASP A 492 -61.92 -15.95 6.51
CA ASP A 492 -63.39 -15.88 6.54
C ASP A 492 -63.91 -14.93 5.45
N PHE A 493 -64.74 -15.47 4.57
CA PHE A 493 -65.36 -14.75 3.44
C PHE A 493 -64.36 -14.06 2.49
N THR A 494 -63.13 -14.58 2.36
CA THR A 494 -62.11 -14.07 1.42
C THR A 494 -62.12 -14.80 0.08
N PHE A 495 -61.36 -14.31 -0.91
CA PHE A 495 -61.17 -14.90 -2.23
C PHE A 495 -61.01 -16.42 -2.19
N GLY A 496 -61.78 -17.12 -3.03
CA GLY A 496 -61.85 -18.58 -3.06
C GLY A 496 -62.74 -19.21 -1.99
N SER A 497 -63.37 -18.42 -1.12
CA SER A 497 -64.42 -18.93 -0.22
C SER A 497 -65.62 -19.39 -1.03
N MET A 498 -66.13 -20.58 -0.72
CA MET A 498 -67.32 -21.15 -1.35
C MET A 498 -68.35 -21.43 -0.27
N CYS A 499 -69.54 -20.84 -0.42
CA CYS A 499 -70.65 -20.99 0.52
C CYS A 499 -71.80 -21.69 -0.18
N ALA A 500 -72.16 -22.87 0.31
CA ALA A 500 -73.30 -23.65 -0.16
C ALA A 500 -74.54 -23.37 0.71
N PHE A 501 -75.69 -23.29 0.05
CA PHE A 501 -76.98 -23.02 0.67
C PHE A 501 -77.87 -24.26 0.59
N SER A 502 -78.55 -24.58 1.68
CA SER A 502 -79.56 -25.64 1.71
C SER A 502 -80.79 -25.18 2.49
N CYS A 503 -81.98 -25.60 2.06
CA CYS A 503 -83.22 -25.27 2.76
C CYS A 503 -83.64 -26.37 3.71
N GLN A 504 -84.30 -25.99 4.81
CA GLN A 504 -84.90 -26.94 5.74
C GLN A 504 -86.05 -27.70 5.06
N THR A 505 -86.40 -28.86 5.62
CA THR A 505 -87.43 -29.74 5.06
C THR A 505 -88.76 -28.98 4.87
N GLY A 506 -89.32 -29.03 3.67
CA GLY A 506 -90.57 -28.33 3.34
C GLY A 506 -90.41 -26.96 2.69
N PHE A 507 -89.16 -26.53 2.45
CA PHE A 507 -88.80 -25.33 1.70
C PHE A 507 -87.95 -25.70 0.48
N VAL A 508 -88.09 -24.95 -0.61
CA VAL A 508 -87.31 -25.09 -1.86
C VAL A 508 -86.34 -23.92 -1.99
N LEU A 509 -85.14 -24.22 -2.49
CA LEU A 509 -84.09 -23.23 -2.71
C LEU A 509 -84.37 -22.43 -3.98
N MET A 510 -84.40 -21.10 -3.86
CA MET A 510 -84.60 -20.16 -4.94
C MET A 510 -83.30 -19.35 -5.13
N GLY A 511 -82.60 -19.60 -6.24
CA GLY A 511 -81.28 -19.02 -6.53
C GLY A 511 -80.19 -20.08 -6.67
N PRO A 512 -78.90 -19.68 -6.73
CA PRO A 512 -77.79 -20.61 -6.86
C PRO A 512 -77.58 -21.45 -5.59
N GLU A 513 -77.27 -22.74 -5.78
CA GLU A 513 -76.96 -23.70 -4.71
C GLU A 513 -75.65 -23.38 -3.96
N SER A 514 -74.72 -22.67 -4.61
CA SER A 514 -73.47 -22.22 -4.02
C SER A 514 -73.01 -20.90 -4.61
N ARG A 515 -72.37 -20.07 -3.79
CA ARG A 515 -71.73 -18.82 -4.23
C ARG A 515 -70.26 -18.84 -3.88
N GLU A 516 -69.44 -18.23 -4.74
CA GLU A 516 -67.98 -18.17 -4.61
C GLU A 516 -67.50 -16.72 -4.52
N CYS A 517 -66.56 -16.44 -3.62
CA CYS A 517 -65.94 -15.13 -3.50
C CYS A 517 -64.86 -14.95 -4.57
N THR A 518 -65.09 -14.01 -5.49
CA THR A 518 -64.22 -13.76 -6.66
C THR A 518 -63.07 -12.81 -6.35
N ALA A 519 -62.10 -12.75 -7.27
CA ALA A 519 -60.92 -11.89 -7.15
C ALA A 519 -61.24 -10.38 -7.16
N THR A 520 -62.48 -10.01 -7.47
CA THR A 520 -62.96 -8.62 -7.41
C THR A 520 -63.60 -8.25 -6.07
N GLY A 521 -63.63 -9.17 -5.09
CA GLY A 521 -64.28 -8.94 -3.80
C GLY A 521 -65.80 -9.02 -3.85
N THR A 522 -66.35 -9.74 -4.84
CA THR A 522 -67.79 -9.93 -5.01
C THR A 522 -68.15 -11.42 -5.05
N TRP A 523 -69.34 -11.78 -4.57
CA TRP A 523 -69.86 -13.14 -4.66
C TRP A 523 -70.45 -13.42 -6.04
N THR A 524 -70.25 -14.64 -6.56
CA THR A 524 -70.91 -15.11 -7.78
C THR A 524 -72.42 -15.29 -7.56
N GLY A 525 -73.22 -15.03 -8.61
CA GLY A 525 -74.67 -15.21 -8.60
C GLY A 525 -75.44 -14.23 -7.70
N ASP A 526 -76.77 -14.28 -7.80
CA ASP A 526 -77.69 -13.47 -7.00
C ASP A 526 -77.93 -14.06 -5.61
N ALA A 527 -78.66 -13.34 -4.76
CA ALA A 527 -78.99 -13.80 -3.41
C ALA A 527 -79.93 -15.01 -3.43
N THR A 528 -79.64 -16.02 -2.59
CA THR A 528 -80.42 -17.25 -2.47
C THR A 528 -81.43 -17.14 -1.32
N THR A 529 -82.69 -17.55 -1.56
CA THR A 529 -83.78 -17.58 -0.56
C THR A 529 -84.43 -18.97 -0.46
N CYS A 530 -85.05 -19.29 0.68
CA CYS A 530 -85.81 -20.53 0.89
C CYS A 530 -87.30 -20.22 0.92
N GLU A 531 -88.08 -20.78 0.00
CA GLU A 531 -89.53 -20.56 -0.09
C GLU A 531 -90.30 -21.82 0.27
N ALA A 532 -91.41 -21.68 1.01
CA ALA A 532 -92.19 -22.84 1.47
C ALA A 532 -92.89 -23.56 0.30
N ILE A 533 -92.83 -24.89 0.27
CA ILE A 533 -93.42 -25.71 -0.79
C ILE A 533 -94.95 -25.59 -0.76
N ALA A 534 -95.56 -25.25 -1.89
CA ALA A 534 -97.01 -25.08 -2.02
C ALA A 534 -97.74 -26.42 -2.23
N CYS A 535 -98.87 -26.62 -1.56
CA CYS A 535 -99.82 -27.71 -1.83
C CYS A 535 -101.02 -27.23 -2.67
N PRO A 536 -101.71 -28.13 -3.38
CA PRO A 536 -102.93 -27.79 -4.12
C PRO A 536 -103.97 -27.10 -3.24
N VAL A 537 -104.60 -26.03 -3.71
CA VAL A 537 -105.61 -25.28 -2.95
C VAL A 537 -106.79 -26.20 -2.58
N LEU A 538 -107.12 -26.30 -1.30
CA LEU A 538 -108.30 -27.06 -0.82
C LEU A 538 -109.54 -26.17 -0.79
N ARG A 539 -110.70 -26.78 -1.07
CA ARG A 539 -112.02 -26.15 -1.00
C ARG A 539 -112.91 -26.90 -0.01
N ALA A 540 -113.95 -26.22 0.50
CA ALA A 540 -114.93 -26.85 1.39
C ALA A 540 -115.70 -27.97 0.64
N PRO A 541 -115.93 -29.14 1.28
CA PRO A 541 -116.77 -30.19 0.72
C PRO A 541 -118.25 -29.78 0.72
N ASP A 542 -119.04 -30.31 -0.21
CA ASP A 542 -120.48 -30.02 -0.30
C ASP A 542 -121.20 -30.38 1.00
N GLN A 543 -122.01 -29.45 1.53
CA GLN A 543 -122.66 -29.52 2.86
C GLN A 543 -121.67 -29.58 4.05
N GLY A 544 -120.46 -29.03 3.88
CA GLY A 544 -119.46 -28.86 4.93
C GLY A 544 -118.70 -27.54 4.86
N GLU A 545 -117.88 -27.28 5.88
CA GLU A 545 -117.04 -26.10 6.06
C GLU A 545 -115.56 -26.50 6.19
N ILE A 546 -114.65 -25.63 5.73
CA ILE A 546 -113.19 -25.80 5.87
C ILE A 546 -112.62 -24.65 6.68
N GLN A 547 -111.77 -24.98 7.66
CA GLN A 547 -110.96 -23.99 8.38
C GLN A 547 -109.49 -24.34 8.24
N CYS A 548 -108.71 -23.42 7.65
CA CYS A 548 -107.29 -23.63 7.42
C CYS A 548 -106.44 -22.69 8.27
N SER A 549 -105.35 -23.21 8.82
CA SER A 549 -104.27 -22.45 9.45
C SER A 549 -103.03 -22.51 8.56
N HIS A 550 -102.53 -21.34 8.14
CA HIS A 550 -101.40 -21.19 7.21
C HIS A 550 -100.18 -20.63 7.96
N LEU A 551 -99.14 -21.45 8.14
CA LEU A 551 -97.96 -21.06 8.94
C LEU A 551 -96.89 -20.32 8.12
N HIS A 552 -96.62 -20.78 6.89
CA HIS A 552 -95.54 -20.27 6.04
C HIS A 552 -96.07 -19.77 4.68
N GLY A 553 -97.32 -19.32 4.63
CA GLY A 553 -98.02 -18.92 3.40
C GLY A 553 -99.27 -19.75 3.09
N HIS A 554 -100.08 -19.26 2.17
CA HIS A 554 -101.40 -19.82 1.86
C HIS A 554 -101.28 -21.20 1.19
N PHE A 555 -101.82 -22.22 1.84
CA PHE A 555 -101.73 -23.64 1.44
C PHE A 555 -100.29 -24.15 1.23
N THR A 556 -99.28 -23.58 1.92
CA THR A 556 -97.87 -24.05 1.87
C THR A 556 -97.55 -25.04 2.99
N TYR A 557 -96.35 -25.63 2.96
CA TYR A 557 -95.86 -26.62 3.92
C TYR A 557 -96.20 -26.26 5.36
N GLY A 558 -96.77 -27.23 6.10
CA GLY A 558 -97.24 -27.02 7.46
C GLY A 558 -98.67 -26.49 7.57
N SER A 559 -99.28 -26.00 6.49
CA SER A 559 -100.70 -25.62 6.46
C SER A 559 -101.58 -26.78 6.87
N THR A 560 -102.53 -26.55 7.78
CA THR A 560 -103.45 -27.59 8.27
C THR A 560 -104.88 -27.11 8.06
N CYS A 561 -105.69 -27.92 7.38
CA CYS A 561 -107.09 -27.63 7.10
C CYS A 561 -107.98 -28.67 7.77
N ALA A 562 -108.85 -28.22 8.67
CA ALA A 562 -109.86 -29.03 9.33
C ALA A 562 -111.20 -28.90 8.59
N PHE A 563 -111.96 -30.00 8.57
CA PHE A 563 -113.21 -30.11 7.82
C PHE A 563 -114.36 -30.48 8.74
N PHE A 564 -115.49 -29.79 8.60
CA PHE A 564 -116.67 -29.96 9.43
C PHE A 564 -117.90 -30.19 8.54
N CYS A 565 -118.79 -31.13 8.90
CA CYS A 565 -120.06 -31.33 8.19
C CYS A 565 -121.21 -30.61 8.90
N GLN A 566 -122.18 -30.13 8.14
CA GLN A 566 -123.40 -29.55 8.68
C GLN A 566 -124.28 -30.61 9.38
N THR A 567 -125.10 -30.16 10.33
CA THR A 567 -125.93 -31.02 11.19
C THR A 567 -126.81 -31.97 10.38
N GLY A 568 -126.67 -33.29 10.59
CA GLY A 568 -127.41 -34.35 9.86
C GLY A 568 -126.55 -35.21 8.92
N PHE A 569 -125.30 -34.82 8.69
CA PHE A 569 -124.33 -35.52 7.83
C PHE A 569 -123.10 -35.97 8.62
N ALA A 570 -122.57 -37.16 8.31
CA ALA A 570 -121.34 -37.69 8.89
C ALA A 570 -120.17 -37.45 7.93
N LEU A 571 -119.03 -37.02 8.49
CA LEU A 571 -117.79 -36.84 7.75
C LEU A 571 -117.18 -38.21 7.41
N MET A 572 -117.00 -38.48 6.13
CA MET A 572 -116.32 -39.64 5.58
C MET A 572 -114.98 -39.20 4.99
N GLY A 573 -113.88 -39.82 5.40
CA GLY A 573 -112.52 -39.41 5.05
C GLY A 573 -111.79 -38.73 6.22
N SER A 574 -110.73 -37.98 5.93
CA SER A 574 -109.89 -37.36 6.97
C SER A 574 -110.47 -36.03 7.48
N GLY A 575 -110.72 -35.94 8.79
CA GLY A 575 -111.22 -34.70 9.44
C GLY A 575 -110.24 -33.54 9.51
N SER A 576 -108.96 -33.81 9.24
CA SER A 576 -107.94 -32.78 9.07
C SER A 576 -106.92 -33.25 8.05
N ARG A 577 -106.47 -32.34 7.19
CA ARG A 577 -105.42 -32.57 6.19
C ARG A 577 -104.30 -31.56 6.42
N LYS A 578 -103.05 -32.01 6.33
CA LYS A 578 -101.85 -31.19 6.49
C LYS A 578 -101.02 -31.20 5.20
N CYS A 579 -100.53 -30.03 4.80
CA CYS A 579 -99.63 -29.88 3.67
C CYS A 579 -98.25 -30.42 4.03
N THR A 580 -97.79 -31.42 3.27
CA THR A 580 -96.54 -32.15 3.48
C THR A 580 -95.39 -31.56 2.67
N ALA A 581 -94.16 -31.94 3.00
CA ALA A 581 -92.94 -31.46 2.35
C ALA A 581 -92.84 -31.91 0.87
N THR A 582 -93.69 -32.83 0.42
CA THR A 582 -93.77 -33.30 -0.97
C THR A 582 -94.79 -32.50 -1.80
N GLY A 583 -95.39 -31.44 -1.25
CA GLY A 583 -96.42 -30.64 -1.93
C GLY A 583 -97.78 -31.34 -2.00
N THR A 584 -98.03 -32.35 -1.15
CA THR A 584 -99.29 -33.09 -1.10
C THR A 584 -100.01 -32.95 0.24
N TRP A 585 -101.34 -33.12 0.25
CA TRP A 585 -102.12 -33.15 1.49
C TRP A 585 -102.18 -34.55 2.10
N THR A 586 -102.02 -34.66 3.42
CA THR A 586 -102.22 -35.93 4.12
C THR A 586 -103.69 -36.37 4.07
N GLY A 587 -103.91 -37.69 4.10
CA GLY A 587 -105.23 -38.30 4.23
C GLY A 587 -106.12 -38.20 2.99
N ASP A 588 -107.26 -38.90 3.06
CA ASP A 588 -108.25 -38.98 1.98
C ASP A 588 -109.16 -37.73 1.95
N ALA A 589 -109.66 -37.38 0.76
CA ALA A 589 -110.54 -36.23 0.59
C ALA A 589 -111.86 -36.40 1.38
N PRO A 590 -112.22 -35.45 2.26
CA PRO A 590 -113.42 -35.57 3.08
C PRO A 590 -114.71 -35.31 2.28
N ARG A 591 -115.77 -36.06 2.60
CA ARG A 591 -117.13 -35.91 2.05
C ARG A 591 -118.19 -36.05 3.17
N CYS A 592 -119.33 -35.38 3.05
CA CYS A 592 -120.42 -35.42 4.04
C CYS A 592 -121.60 -36.27 3.52
N GLU A 593 -121.96 -37.36 4.22
CA GLU A 593 -123.06 -38.27 3.83
C GLU A 593 -124.17 -38.34 4.91
N GLY A 594 -125.44 -38.36 4.50
CA GLY A 594 -126.62 -38.30 5.39
C GLY A 594 -126.95 -39.64 6.07
N ARG A 595 -127.30 -39.62 7.37
CA ARG A 595 -127.57 -40.84 8.18
C ARG A 595 -129.04 -41.28 8.12
N ALA A 596 -129.30 -42.49 7.61
CA ALA A 596 -130.53 -43.27 7.85
C ALA A 596 -130.23 -44.51 8.71
N ALA A 597 -131.03 -44.72 9.76
CA ALA A 597 -130.72 -45.51 10.95
C ALA A 597 -130.88 -47.03 10.77
N ALA A 598 -129.95 -47.80 11.37
CA ALA A 598 -130.04 -49.25 11.53
C ALA A 598 -130.30 -49.62 13.00
N THR A 599 -131.49 -50.19 13.26
CA THR A 599 -131.74 -51.40 14.09
C THR A 599 -133.24 -51.72 14.07
N ALA A 600 -133.66 -52.77 13.33
CA ALA A 600 -134.79 -53.68 13.61
C ALA A 600 -135.08 -54.59 12.40
N GLN A 601 -135.19 -55.90 12.64
CA GLN A 601 -135.45 -56.98 11.66
C GLN A 601 -136.88 -56.95 11.08
N ALA A 602 -137.03 -57.38 9.83
CA ALA A 602 -138.30 -57.40 9.08
C ALA A 602 -139.31 -58.48 9.56
N ILE A 603 -140.58 -58.10 9.70
CA ILE A 603 -141.68 -58.90 10.30
C ILE A 603 -142.49 -59.64 9.21
N LYS A 604 -142.78 -60.94 9.42
CA LYS A 604 -143.57 -61.82 8.51
C LYS A 604 -144.79 -62.42 9.22
N CYS A 605 -145.93 -62.57 8.52
CA CYS A 605 -147.13 -63.27 9.02
C CYS A 605 -147.17 -64.76 8.62
N SER A 606 -147.93 -65.58 9.36
CA SER A 606 -148.13 -67.02 9.08
C SER A 606 -148.97 -67.28 7.83
N ALA A 607 -148.67 -68.30 7.04
CA ALA A 607 -149.44 -68.64 5.82
C ALA A 607 -150.91 -69.05 6.15
N LEU A 608 -151.90 -68.54 5.41
CA LEU A 608 -153.32 -68.87 5.57
C LEU A 608 -153.72 -70.09 4.70
N THR A 609 -154.49 -71.02 5.26
CA THR A 609 -155.06 -72.19 4.56
C THR A 609 -156.49 -71.93 4.11
N THR A 610 -156.86 -72.44 2.92
CA THR A 610 -158.21 -72.29 2.34
C THR A 610 -159.28 -73.08 3.13
N PRO A 611 -160.48 -72.53 3.37
CA PRO A 611 -161.57 -73.24 4.06
C PRO A 611 -162.09 -74.44 3.24
N LYS A 612 -162.43 -75.56 3.89
CA LYS A 612 -163.05 -76.72 3.23
C LYS A 612 -164.39 -76.31 2.59
N MET A 613 -164.61 -76.68 1.33
CA MET A 613 -165.75 -76.26 0.50
C MET A 613 -165.83 -74.73 0.25
N GLY A 614 -164.70 -74.03 0.35
CA GLY A 614 -164.52 -72.63 -0.01
C GLY A 614 -163.25 -72.34 -0.82
N GLN A 615 -163.08 -71.12 -1.28
CA GLN A 615 -161.93 -70.64 -2.09
C GLN A 615 -161.32 -69.38 -1.45
N ALA A 616 -159.99 -69.17 -1.61
CA ALA A 616 -159.32 -67.96 -1.14
C ALA A 616 -158.34 -67.38 -2.19
N ALA A 617 -158.26 -66.05 -2.28
CA ALA A 617 -157.38 -65.31 -3.21
C ALA A 617 -156.57 -64.24 -2.46
N CYS A 618 -155.24 -64.23 -2.61
CA CYS A 618 -154.31 -63.36 -1.86
C CYS A 618 -153.41 -62.49 -2.74
N SER A 619 -153.06 -61.27 -2.29
CA SER A 619 -152.09 -60.36 -2.92
C SER A 619 -150.93 -59.98 -1.98
N HIS A 620 -149.68 -60.04 -2.47
CA HIS A 620 -148.44 -59.85 -1.69
C HIS A 620 -147.54 -58.75 -2.29
N LEU A 621 -147.47 -57.57 -1.66
CA LEU A 621 -146.75 -56.39 -2.20
C LEU A 621 -145.23 -56.39 -1.92
N HIS A 622 -144.79 -56.92 -0.76
CA HIS A 622 -143.40 -56.86 -0.29
C HIS A 622 -142.79 -58.25 0.01
N GLY A 623 -143.32 -59.29 -0.64
CA GLY A 623 -142.95 -60.69 -0.44
C GLY A 623 -144.05 -61.51 0.23
N ASN A 624 -144.00 -62.84 0.05
CA ASN A 624 -145.06 -63.75 0.49
C ASN A 624 -145.38 -63.60 1.97
N PHE A 625 -146.64 -63.24 2.26
CA PHE A 625 -147.18 -63.02 3.61
C PHE A 625 -146.38 -62.01 4.47
N ALA A 626 -145.70 -61.06 3.82
CA ALA A 626 -145.07 -59.91 4.47
C ALA A 626 -146.11 -58.83 4.83
N PHE A 627 -145.72 -57.89 5.69
CA PHE A 627 -146.53 -56.73 6.08
C PHE A 627 -147.25 -56.09 4.88
N GLY A 628 -148.57 -55.91 5.00
CA GLY A 628 -149.44 -55.38 3.93
C GLY A 628 -150.02 -56.42 2.96
N SER A 629 -149.84 -57.72 3.19
CA SER A 629 -150.50 -58.78 2.40
C SER A 629 -152.00 -58.90 2.74
N THR A 630 -152.87 -59.09 1.74
CA THR A 630 -154.34 -59.22 1.89
C THR A 630 -154.89 -60.50 1.23
N CYS A 631 -155.90 -61.16 1.83
CA CYS A 631 -156.53 -62.41 1.37
C CYS A 631 -158.07 -62.40 1.51
N ALA A 632 -158.83 -62.77 0.47
CA ALA A 632 -160.31 -62.79 0.45
C ALA A 632 -160.91 -64.22 0.28
N PHE A 633 -162.12 -64.51 0.82
CA PHE A 633 -162.72 -65.86 0.93
C PHE A 633 -164.18 -65.99 0.42
N SER A 634 -164.58 -67.15 -0.15
CA SER A 634 -165.97 -67.48 -0.60
C SER A 634 -166.34 -68.99 -0.51
N CYS A 635 -167.64 -69.37 -0.48
CA CYS A 635 -168.13 -70.78 -0.34
C CYS A 635 -168.85 -71.34 -1.59
N GLN A 636 -168.88 -72.67 -1.72
CA GLN A 636 -169.57 -73.40 -2.82
C GLN A 636 -171.11 -73.54 -2.59
N THR A 637 -171.87 -73.73 -3.67
CA THR A 637 -173.36 -73.82 -3.65
C THR A 637 -173.86 -74.93 -2.72
N GLY A 638 -174.87 -74.62 -1.88
CA GLY A 638 -175.39 -75.52 -0.85
C GLY A 638 -174.71 -75.38 0.53
N PHE A 639 -173.73 -74.46 0.65
CA PHE A 639 -173.02 -74.11 1.88
C PHE A 639 -172.96 -72.58 2.10
N VAL A 640 -172.94 -72.12 3.35
CA VAL A 640 -172.92 -70.69 3.72
C VAL A 640 -171.61 -70.28 4.40
N LEU A 641 -171.06 -69.09 4.08
CA LEU A 641 -169.81 -68.55 4.64
C LEU A 641 -170.03 -67.97 6.04
N MET A 642 -169.20 -68.38 6.99
CA MET A 642 -169.19 -67.91 8.37
C MET A 642 -167.83 -67.24 8.68
N GLY A 643 -167.80 -65.92 8.81
CA GLY A 643 -166.62 -65.10 9.15
C GLY A 643 -166.36 -63.92 8.19
N PRO A 644 -165.24 -63.17 8.34
CA PRO A 644 -164.93 -61.99 7.55
C PRO A 644 -164.50 -62.29 6.11
N GLU A 645 -165.01 -61.54 5.13
CA GLU A 645 -164.76 -61.79 3.70
C GLU A 645 -163.31 -61.58 3.26
N SER A 646 -162.51 -60.79 4.00
CA SER A 646 -161.07 -60.60 3.74
C SER A 646 -160.24 -60.34 5.01
N ARG A 647 -158.93 -60.63 4.96
CA ARG A 647 -157.95 -60.50 6.06
C ARG A 647 -156.64 -59.87 5.58
N GLU A 648 -155.97 -59.08 6.42
CA GLU A 648 -154.72 -58.35 6.13
C GLU A 648 -153.61 -58.62 7.17
N CYS A 649 -152.34 -58.68 6.73
CA CYS A 649 -151.15 -58.90 7.57
C CYS A 649 -150.61 -57.59 8.17
N THR A 650 -150.66 -57.46 9.50
CA THR A 650 -150.33 -56.23 10.24
C THR A 650 -148.84 -56.10 10.59
N ALA A 651 -148.43 -54.89 11.04
CA ALA A 651 -147.05 -54.57 11.44
C ALA A 651 -146.56 -55.37 12.68
N THR A 652 -147.46 -56.12 13.33
CA THR A 652 -147.16 -57.01 14.46
C THR A 652 -146.97 -58.48 14.04
N GLY A 653 -147.10 -58.82 12.75
CA GLY A 653 -146.93 -60.19 12.24
C GLY A 653 -148.16 -61.09 12.37
N THR A 654 -149.36 -60.52 12.54
CA THR A 654 -150.64 -61.24 12.70
C THR A 654 -151.66 -60.85 11.62
N TRP A 655 -152.63 -61.74 11.32
CA TRP A 655 -153.75 -61.42 10.41
C TRP A 655 -154.91 -60.75 11.12
N THR A 656 -155.56 -59.78 10.48
CA THR A 656 -156.80 -59.17 10.98
C THR A 656 -157.98 -60.15 10.97
N GLY A 657 -158.85 -60.11 11.98
CA GLY A 657 -160.09 -60.90 12.09
C GLY A 657 -159.94 -62.39 12.40
N ASP A 658 -161.05 -63.09 12.62
CA ASP A 658 -161.12 -64.54 12.91
C ASP A 658 -161.15 -65.43 11.63
N PRO A 659 -160.84 -66.74 11.72
CA PRO A 659 -160.85 -67.66 10.56
C PRO A 659 -162.24 -67.96 9.97
N THR A 660 -162.36 -67.98 8.64
CA THR A 660 -163.61 -68.27 7.90
C THR A 660 -163.86 -69.76 7.63
N HIS A 661 -165.13 -70.21 7.66
CA HIS A 661 -165.55 -71.60 7.32
C HIS A 661 -166.92 -71.70 6.61
N CYS A 662 -167.20 -72.82 5.92
CA CYS A 662 -168.44 -73.06 5.14
C CYS A 662 -169.29 -74.21 5.72
N ASN A 663 -170.60 -74.00 5.98
CA ASN A 663 -171.52 -75.02 6.56
C ASN A 663 -172.69 -75.40 5.63
N ALA A 664 -173.11 -76.67 5.65
CA ALA A 664 -174.18 -77.23 4.80
C ALA A 664 -175.61 -76.87 5.27
N ILE A 665 -176.55 -76.72 4.33
CA ILE A 665 -177.97 -76.38 4.59
C ILE A 665 -178.78 -77.61 5.07
N GLY A 666 -179.64 -77.45 6.09
CA GLY A 666 -180.42 -78.52 6.76
C GLY A 666 -181.92 -78.60 6.37
N CYS A 667 -182.54 -79.78 6.45
CA CYS A 667 -183.99 -80.03 6.32
C CYS A 667 -184.64 -80.50 7.65
N PRO A 668 -185.98 -80.38 7.81
CA PRO A 668 -186.70 -80.81 9.02
C PRO A 668 -186.48 -82.29 9.39
N VAL A 669 -186.50 -82.63 10.68
CA VAL A 669 -186.31 -84.01 11.18
C VAL A 669 -187.56 -84.87 10.94
N LEU A 670 -187.39 -86.10 10.44
CA LEU A 670 -188.50 -87.05 10.22
C LEU A 670 -188.55 -88.14 11.32
N ALA A 671 -189.75 -88.58 11.69
CA ALA A 671 -190.00 -89.62 12.70
C ALA A 671 -190.70 -90.86 12.07
N PRO A 672 -190.52 -92.07 12.63
CA PRO A 672 -191.19 -93.28 12.14
C PRO A 672 -192.71 -93.24 12.36
N PRO A 673 -193.53 -93.68 11.39
CA PRO A 673 -194.98 -93.79 11.54
C PRO A 673 -195.36 -94.89 12.54
N SER A 674 -196.51 -94.74 13.21
CA SER A 674 -197.02 -95.72 14.18
C SER A 674 -197.18 -97.11 13.54
N ARG A 675 -196.52 -98.13 14.10
CA ARG A 675 -196.44 -99.50 13.53
C ARG A 675 -195.70 -99.58 12.19
N GLY A 676 -194.77 -98.65 11.97
CA GLY A 676 -193.80 -98.69 10.87
C GLY A 676 -192.38 -98.28 11.31
N ARG A 677 -191.39 -98.58 10.46
CA ARG A 677 -189.98 -98.24 10.62
C ARG A 677 -189.53 -97.20 9.59
N LEU A 678 -188.68 -96.27 10.03
CA LEU A 678 -187.98 -95.26 9.21
C LEU A 678 -186.49 -95.65 9.10
N SER A 679 -185.94 -95.59 7.89
CA SER A 679 -184.52 -95.80 7.59
C SER A 679 -183.99 -94.69 6.69
N CYS A 680 -183.01 -93.91 7.16
CA CYS A 680 -182.44 -92.76 6.45
C CYS A 680 -180.94 -92.91 6.17
N SER A 681 -180.49 -92.30 5.06
CA SER A 681 -179.11 -92.17 4.63
C SER A 681 -178.73 -90.67 4.59
N HIS A 682 -177.70 -90.29 5.35
CA HIS A 682 -177.27 -88.91 5.56
C HIS A 682 -175.88 -88.65 4.97
N VAL A 683 -175.76 -87.72 4.01
CA VAL A 683 -174.51 -87.51 3.24
C VAL A 683 -173.62 -86.41 3.82
N HIS A 684 -174.20 -85.31 4.33
CA HIS A 684 -173.45 -84.13 4.81
C HIS A 684 -173.79 -83.73 6.26
N GLY A 685 -174.52 -84.60 6.97
CA GLY A 685 -175.09 -84.33 8.30
C GLY A 685 -176.52 -84.85 8.41
N ASN A 686 -177.02 -84.96 9.64
CA ASN A 686 -178.36 -85.51 9.89
C ASN A 686 -179.43 -84.63 9.25
N PHE A 687 -180.25 -85.21 8.36
CA PHE A 687 -181.27 -84.51 7.58
C PHE A 687 -180.77 -83.27 6.81
N THR A 688 -179.49 -83.21 6.42
CA THR A 688 -178.95 -82.09 5.60
C THR A 688 -179.12 -82.33 4.12
N TYR A 689 -178.82 -81.31 3.31
CA TYR A 689 -178.83 -81.35 1.85
C TYR A 689 -178.33 -82.70 1.35
N ASN A 690 -179.15 -83.33 0.51
CA ASN A 690 -178.91 -84.63 -0.11
C ASN A 690 -179.20 -85.89 0.75
N SER A 691 -179.73 -85.76 1.98
CA SER A 691 -180.20 -86.90 2.77
C SER A 691 -181.43 -87.58 2.14
N THR A 692 -181.54 -88.92 2.23
CA THR A 692 -182.70 -89.70 1.76
C THR A 692 -183.29 -90.59 2.86
N CYS A 693 -184.61 -90.72 2.94
CA CYS A 693 -185.32 -91.47 3.99
C CYS A 693 -186.40 -92.40 3.42
N THR A 694 -186.48 -93.64 3.89
CA THR A 694 -187.40 -94.71 3.44
C THR A 694 -188.23 -95.28 4.58
N PHE A 695 -189.46 -95.74 4.29
CA PHE A 695 -190.44 -96.16 5.31
C PHE A 695 -190.97 -97.58 5.06
N SER A 696 -191.17 -98.40 6.10
CA SER A 696 -191.71 -99.78 6.01
C SER A 696 -192.75 -100.07 7.11
N CYS A 697 -193.70 -100.97 6.89
CA CYS A 697 -194.77 -101.32 7.86
C CYS A 697 -194.59 -102.73 8.44
N GLU A 698 -195.08 -102.96 9.66
CA GLU A 698 -195.07 -104.27 10.33
C GLU A 698 -196.07 -105.27 9.73
N GLU A 699 -195.84 -106.57 9.93
CA GLU A 699 -196.62 -107.65 9.30
C GLU A 699 -198.11 -107.58 9.71
N GLY A 700 -199.00 -107.56 8.71
CA GLY A 700 -200.44 -107.32 8.88
C GLY A 700 -200.91 -105.89 8.60
N PHE A 701 -200.01 -104.93 8.32
CA PHE A 701 -200.34 -103.53 7.99
C PHE A 701 -199.74 -103.11 6.63
N VAL A 702 -200.49 -102.33 5.83
CA VAL A 702 -200.11 -101.86 4.49
C VAL A 702 -199.76 -100.36 4.51
N ARG A 703 -198.68 -99.97 3.80
CA ARG A 703 -198.17 -98.59 3.68
C ARG A 703 -199.02 -97.76 2.71
N MET A 704 -199.56 -96.64 3.18
CA MET A 704 -200.29 -95.64 2.41
C MET A 704 -199.45 -94.37 2.31
N GLY A 705 -198.77 -94.17 1.17
CA GLY A 705 -197.97 -92.97 0.89
C GLY A 705 -196.61 -93.26 0.23
N ALA A 706 -195.76 -92.22 0.13
CA ALA A 706 -194.48 -92.27 -0.60
C ALA A 706 -193.44 -93.19 0.06
N GLU A 707 -192.73 -93.97 -0.74
CA GLU A 707 -191.71 -94.92 -0.27
C GLU A 707 -190.42 -94.25 0.20
N MET A 708 -190.02 -93.12 -0.42
CA MET A 708 -188.76 -92.41 -0.14
C MET A 708 -188.90 -90.88 -0.22
N LEU A 709 -188.18 -90.16 0.65
CA LEU A 709 -188.06 -88.69 0.72
C LEU A 709 -186.60 -88.23 0.58
N ARG A 710 -186.31 -87.08 -0.07
CA ARG A 710 -184.96 -86.48 -0.18
C ARG A 710 -184.92 -85.00 0.26
N CYS A 711 -183.80 -84.54 0.85
CA CYS A 711 -183.59 -83.15 1.30
C CYS A 711 -182.92 -82.27 0.22
N GLU A 712 -183.56 -81.15 -0.14
CA GLU A 712 -183.12 -80.23 -1.21
C GLU A 712 -182.27 -79.04 -0.71
N ALA A 713 -181.57 -78.34 -1.61
CA ALA A 713 -180.69 -77.21 -1.29
C ALA A 713 -181.44 -75.98 -0.74
N THR A 714 -182.77 -76.00 -0.86
CA THR A 714 -183.72 -75.04 -0.27
C THR A 714 -184.01 -75.31 1.20
N GLY A 715 -183.65 -76.49 1.73
CA GLY A 715 -183.92 -76.90 3.11
C GLY A 715 -185.25 -77.62 3.35
N ASN A 716 -185.93 -78.13 2.32
CA ASN A 716 -187.20 -78.90 2.46
C ASN A 716 -187.12 -80.34 1.90
N TRP A 717 -188.02 -81.22 2.35
CA TRP A 717 -188.19 -82.57 1.81
C TRP A 717 -189.01 -82.60 0.52
N THR A 718 -188.74 -83.58 -0.32
CA THR A 718 -189.43 -83.75 -1.61
C THR A 718 -190.94 -84.01 -1.52
N ARG A 719 -191.46 -84.64 -0.45
CA ARG A 719 -192.89 -84.99 -0.22
C ARG A 719 -193.23 -85.18 1.27
N ASP A 720 -194.51 -85.41 1.59
CA ASP A 720 -195.00 -85.70 2.95
C ASP A 720 -194.81 -87.18 3.40
N PRO A 721 -194.73 -87.48 4.71
CA PRO A 721 -194.48 -88.82 5.24
C PRO A 721 -195.68 -89.80 5.11
N PRO A 722 -195.45 -91.10 4.85
CA PRO A 722 -196.50 -92.13 4.72
C PRO A 722 -197.02 -92.68 6.07
N VAL A 723 -198.18 -93.37 6.07
CA VAL A 723 -198.79 -94.06 7.24
C VAL A 723 -199.05 -95.55 7.02
N CYS A 724 -199.08 -96.36 8.09
CA CYS A 724 -199.38 -97.81 8.04
C CYS A 724 -200.82 -98.11 8.52
N ALA A 725 -201.62 -98.81 7.72
CA ALA A 725 -203.03 -99.15 8.03
C ALA A 725 -203.29 -100.66 7.85
N GLY A 726 -204.04 -101.28 8.76
CA GLY A 726 -204.28 -102.73 8.82
C GLY A 726 -205.70 -103.12 8.41
#